data_AF-A0A916D3W6-F1
#
_entry.id   AF-A0A916D3W6-F1
#
_cell.length_a   1.000
_cell.length_b   1.000
_cell.length_c   1.000
_cell.angle_alpha   90.00
_cell.angle_beta   90.00
_cell.angle_gamma   90.00
#
_symmetry.space_group_name_H-M   'P 1'
#
loop_
_entity.id
_entity.type
_entity.pdbx_description
1 polymer ?
#
loop_
_entity_poly.entity_id
_entity_poly.type
_entity_poly.pdbx_seq_one_letter_code
_entity_poly.pdbx_strand_id
1 'polypeptide(L)'
;MLARVRARRLLGLLAPLLVLACGEAGEPGAALPATPAKPAEARPAASTSEPKRTQRPLPSFEGVTLEGEKVSGASLLGKRALLFLFNPEVPDAVTAAKAISPLSRLRGSQNFEIVGVAAGSDRKTLESFVKAQGIDYRVIDDPSGTIARKLGLPVPVALIGADAEGGVTFGLGQFPKDGPDPVGSIEGYVRQALRLPEVRRGVDTALGERPVAPTFGAERLEGGPRFDLASLRGKPVVLIFFLHTCPHCHHELEFLKAELPKIPENVRPVLIGVSVLDHVSSVKATLAEDGLDFFPVLLDSDYSIRTAYGAMAGVPETFLIDREGRIVARMNGWGQPQDEPLLRMRLAKLAGTPIPMLLSSNGYSGNEFCAVCHEGPAETWSLTAHAGAFATLVRHGADKDSECVGCHVVGWGKPGGYTISPPTPHLENVGCENCHGRGGPHQSPGFVAGGDFAPACATCHNEQHSLGFDYASFVPKVGCRSIAKLAELPRAEKERILESLGRPREPILGNANASFMGSEACRSCHAAEYATWAGGAHARSIASLEKKEKAADPGCLRCHVTGFGRPGGFPKDGTIAAHPDLARVGCEDCHGPGSEHVAEGASRRGTIVSLGDKCKSCAILQVCGTCHDDANDPGFRFEVEKKIEAQAHGTIEAGTGRPKSPGAALRRLPAATPESEATRDPKGVIERVFRLAGAPSRAAGPGSAAVFGRAASDVPLGR
;
A
#
# COMPACT_ATOMS: atom_id res chain seq x y z
N MET A 1 -43.07 77.20 -8.68
CA MET A 1 -44.33 76.53 -9.09
C MET A 1 -44.24 75.03 -8.78
N LEU A 2 -45.33 74.27 -8.88
CA LEU A 2 -45.46 72.90 -8.36
C LEU A 2 -44.95 71.78 -9.30
N ALA A 3 -44.74 70.60 -8.68
CA ALA A 3 -44.90 69.22 -9.21
C ALA A 3 -43.84 68.65 -10.19
N ARG A 4 -43.63 67.32 -10.32
CA ARG A 4 -43.90 66.09 -9.49
C ARG A 4 -42.91 64.99 -9.98
N VAL A 5 -42.10 64.33 -9.13
CA VAL A 5 -42.37 63.15 -8.24
C VAL A 5 -42.35 61.77 -8.96
N ARG A 6 -41.59 60.80 -8.36
CA ARG A 6 -41.41 59.34 -8.67
C ARG A 6 -40.45 58.99 -9.81
N ALA A 7 -39.63 57.92 -9.72
CA ALA A 7 -39.20 57.11 -8.56
C ALA A 7 -37.89 56.35 -8.85
N ARG A 8 -37.06 56.07 -7.83
CA ARG A 8 -35.90 55.17 -7.91
C ARG A 8 -36.29 53.73 -7.54
N ARG A 9 -35.70 52.73 -8.21
CA ARG A 9 -35.51 51.35 -7.72
C ARG A 9 -34.12 50.86 -8.13
N LEU A 10 -33.55 49.93 -7.35
CA LEU A 10 -32.20 49.41 -7.55
C LEU A 10 -32.23 48.08 -8.30
N LEU A 11 -31.36 47.96 -9.31
CA LEU A 11 -30.48 46.79 -9.48
C LEU A 11 -29.05 47.33 -9.29
N GLY A 12 -28.06 46.59 -8.84
CA GLY A 12 -27.97 45.13 -8.71
C GLY A 12 -26.65 44.69 -9.33
N LEU A 13 -25.53 45.02 -8.69
CA LEU A 13 -24.18 44.81 -9.23
C LEU A 13 -23.82 43.31 -9.26
N LEU A 14 -23.56 42.80 -10.46
CA LEU A 14 -22.94 41.49 -10.66
C LEU A 14 -21.42 41.60 -10.50
N ALA A 15 -20.82 40.67 -9.77
CA ALA A 15 -19.37 40.52 -9.71
C ALA A 15 -18.87 39.71 -10.93
N PRO A 16 -17.70 40.06 -11.50
CA PRO A 16 -17.11 39.28 -12.58
C PRO A 16 -16.42 38.01 -12.06
N LEU A 17 -16.69 36.86 -12.67
CA LEU A 17 -15.81 35.69 -12.53
C LEU A 17 -14.53 35.96 -13.32
N LEU A 18 -13.37 35.86 -12.65
CA LEU A 18 -12.07 35.83 -13.34
C LEU A 18 -11.77 34.39 -13.76
N VAL A 19 -11.94 34.09 -15.06
CA VAL A 19 -11.43 32.85 -15.64
C VAL A 19 -9.98 33.09 -16.07
N LEU A 20 -9.03 32.40 -15.44
CA LEU A 20 -7.65 32.38 -15.92
C LEU A 20 -7.56 31.55 -17.20
N ALA A 21 -7.50 32.23 -18.35
CA ALA A 21 -7.10 31.61 -19.60
C ALA A 21 -5.57 31.51 -19.64
N CYS A 22 -5.03 30.29 -19.67
CA CYS A 22 -3.62 30.07 -20.01
C CYS A 22 -3.43 30.35 -21.51
N GLY A 23 -2.65 31.37 -21.84
CA GLY A 23 -2.42 31.78 -23.23
C GLY A 23 -1.63 30.76 -24.04
N GLU A 24 -1.86 30.75 -25.34
CA GLU A 24 -1.11 29.95 -26.31
C GLU A 24 0.32 30.50 -26.46
N ALA A 25 1.32 29.64 -26.29
CA ALA A 25 2.71 29.98 -26.57
C ALA A 25 2.98 29.85 -28.08
N GLY A 26 3.35 30.96 -28.73
CA GLY A 26 3.72 30.98 -30.15
C GLY A 26 5.01 30.20 -30.46
N GLU A 27 5.18 29.85 -31.73
CA GLU A 27 6.30 29.01 -32.20
C GLU A 27 7.68 29.66 -31.93
N PRO A 28 8.65 28.92 -31.37
CA PRO A 28 10.02 29.38 -31.26
C PRO A 28 10.76 29.24 -32.60
N GLY A 29 11.41 30.31 -33.05
CA GLY A 29 12.22 30.31 -34.27
C GLY A 29 13.43 29.36 -34.19
N ALA A 30 13.90 28.91 -35.36
CA ALA A 30 14.92 27.86 -35.47
C ALA A 30 16.24 28.20 -34.77
N ALA A 31 16.64 27.35 -33.82
CA ALA A 31 17.96 27.33 -33.21
C ALA A 31 18.85 26.24 -33.84
N LEU A 32 20.17 26.45 -33.83
CA LEU A 32 21.15 25.56 -34.46
C LEU A 32 21.25 24.19 -33.75
N PRO A 33 21.57 23.10 -34.48
CA PRO A 33 21.61 21.76 -33.92
C PRO A 33 22.78 21.58 -32.95
N ALA A 34 22.49 21.48 -31.65
CA ALA A 34 23.45 21.03 -30.65
C ALA A 34 23.67 19.51 -30.79
N THR A 35 24.93 19.08 -30.84
CA THR A 35 25.30 17.65 -30.87
C THR A 35 24.87 16.95 -29.58
N PRO A 36 24.25 15.75 -29.64
CA PRO A 36 23.79 15.05 -28.44
C PRO A 36 24.98 14.61 -27.58
N ALA A 37 25.00 15.04 -26.32
CA ALA A 37 25.94 14.53 -25.34
C ALA A 37 25.65 13.03 -25.08
N LYS A 38 26.68 12.19 -25.16
CA LYS A 38 26.56 10.74 -24.96
C LYS A 38 26.02 10.45 -23.54
N PRO A 39 24.98 9.62 -23.37
CA PRO A 39 24.48 9.27 -22.04
C PRO A 39 25.58 8.68 -21.18
N ALA A 40 25.70 9.17 -19.94
CA ALA A 40 26.57 8.53 -18.96
C ALA A 40 25.95 7.20 -18.53
N GLU A 41 26.62 6.09 -18.87
CA GLU A 41 26.14 4.75 -18.54
C GLU A 41 26.05 4.58 -17.02
N ALA A 42 24.82 4.50 -16.51
CA ALA A 42 24.56 4.18 -15.12
C ALA A 42 25.07 2.75 -14.85
N ARG A 43 26.18 2.63 -14.12
CA ARG A 43 26.70 1.32 -13.68
C ARG A 43 25.56 0.54 -13.02
N PRO A 44 25.34 -0.74 -13.36
CA PRO A 44 24.28 -1.52 -12.75
C PRO A 44 24.46 -1.51 -11.23
N ALA A 45 23.37 -1.25 -10.50
CA ALA A 45 23.39 -1.22 -9.06
C ALA A 45 23.97 -2.54 -8.53
N ALA A 46 24.89 -2.46 -7.57
CA ALA A 46 25.40 -3.65 -6.92
C ALA A 46 24.24 -4.42 -6.29
N SER A 47 24.27 -5.75 -6.39
CA SER A 47 23.28 -6.64 -5.78
C SER A 47 23.21 -6.36 -4.28
N THR A 48 22.23 -5.55 -3.84
CA THR A 48 22.04 -5.23 -2.44
C THR A 48 21.64 -6.51 -1.72
N SER A 49 22.46 -6.92 -0.75
CA SER A 49 22.05 -7.91 0.25
C SER A 49 20.71 -7.49 0.86
N GLU A 50 19.84 -8.46 1.14
CA GLU A 50 18.53 -8.23 1.77
C GLU A 50 18.64 -7.24 2.95
N PRO A 51 17.76 -6.22 3.01
CA PRO A 51 17.89 -5.17 4.01
C PRO A 51 17.76 -5.77 5.41
N LYS A 52 18.79 -5.59 6.25
CA LYS A 52 18.76 -6.11 7.62
C LYS A 52 17.52 -5.64 8.37
N ARG A 53 16.79 -6.61 8.90
CA ARG A 53 15.56 -6.41 9.66
C ARG A 53 15.83 -5.54 10.90
N THR A 54 15.12 -4.42 11.00
CA THR A 54 15.17 -3.51 12.15
C THR A 54 14.23 -3.93 13.28
N GLN A 55 13.12 -4.62 12.96
CA GLN A 55 12.15 -5.11 13.94
C GLN A 55 12.66 -6.36 14.68
N ARG A 56 12.35 -6.45 15.98
CA ARG A 56 12.61 -7.64 16.80
C ARG A 56 11.74 -8.81 16.29
N PRO A 57 12.30 -10.01 16.06
CA PRO A 57 11.50 -11.18 15.70
C PRO A 57 10.56 -11.58 16.85
N LEU A 58 9.37 -12.05 16.51
CA LEU A 58 8.41 -12.61 17.45
C LEU A 58 9.03 -13.86 18.13
N PRO A 59 8.99 -13.98 19.48
CA PRO A 59 9.50 -15.18 20.15
C PRO A 59 8.78 -16.44 19.66
N SER A 60 9.54 -17.51 19.38
CA SER A 60 8.94 -18.75 18.90
C SER A 60 7.97 -19.34 19.93
N PHE A 61 6.81 -19.82 19.50
CA PHE A 61 5.86 -20.52 20.35
C PHE A 61 5.15 -21.61 19.54
N GLU A 62 4.64 -22.61 20.26
CA GLU A 62 3.73 -23.63 19.76
C GLU A 62 2.65 -23.83 20.84
N GLY A 63 1.42 -24.08 20.42
CA GLY A 63 0.29 -24.35 21.29
C GLY A 63 -0.81 -25.14 20.58
N VAL A 64 -1.80 -25.56 21.35
CA VAL A 64 -2.97 -26.31 20.87
C VAL A 64 -4.23 -25.48 21.13
N THR A 65 -5.12 -25.39 20.16
CA THR A 65 -6.37 -24.63 20.31
C THR A 65 -7.42 -25.42 21.10
N LEU A 66 -8.50 -24.74 21.50
CA LEU A 66 -9.70 -25.39 22.06
C LEU A 66 -10.21 -26.53 21.17
N GLU A 67 -10.12 -26.39 19.85
CA GLU A 67 -10.56 -27.34 18.83
C GLU A 67 -9.53 -28.47 18.56
N GLY A 68 -8.33 -28.38 19.16
CA GLY A 68 -7.25 -29.36 18.97
C GLY A 68 -6.30 -29.05 17.80
N GLU A 69 -6.41 -27.89 17.15
CA GLU A 69 -5.47 -27.48 16.09
C GLU A 69 -4.10 -27.12 16.70
N LYS A 70 -3.01 -27.48 16.01
CA LYS A 70 -1.67 -27.00 16.38
C LYS A 70 -1.37 -25.66 15.71
N VAL A 71 -1.09 -24.63 16.50
CA VAL A 71 -0.73 -23.29 16.03
C VAL A 71 0.66 -22.93 16.56
N SER A 72 1.50 -22.34 15.71
CA SER A 72 2.85 -21.88 16.06
C SER A 72 3.16 -20.50 15.49
N GLY A 73 4.17 -19.83 16.04
CA GLY A 73 4.66 -18.56 15.47
C GLY A 73 5.11 -18.70 14.01
N ALA A 74 5.59 -19.89 13.61
CA ALA A 74 5.96 -20.18 12.22
C ALA A 74 4.74 -20.37 11.30
N SER A 75 3.61 -20.89 11.81
CA SER A 75 2.37 -21.04 11.02
C SER A 75 1.65 -19.73 10.72
N LEU A 76 2.18 -18.60 11.20
CA LEU A 76 1.65 -17.25 10.94
C LEU A 76 2.44 -16.50 9.86
N LEU A 77 3.58 -17.04 9.40
CA LEU A 77 4.39 -16.43 8.35
C LEU A 77 3.62 -16.36 7.01
N GLY A 78 3.91 -15.32 6.22
CA GLY A 78 3.15 -14.93 5.04
C GLY A 78 1.90 -14.08 5.35
N LYS A 79 1.54 -13.92 6.63
CA LYS A 79 0.37 -13.15 7.09
C LYS A 79 0.77 -12.20 8.22
N ARG A 80 0.15 -11.02 8.29
CA ARG A 80 0.23 -10.19 9.52
C ARG A 80 -0.44 -10.96 10.67
N ALA A 81 -0.03 -10.73 11.92
CA ALA A 81 -0.59 -11.43 13.06
C ALA A 81 -0.98 -10.48 14.19
N LEU A 82 -2.11 -10.77 14.83
CA LEU A 82 -2.53 -10.21 16.10
C LEU A 82 -2.60 -11.34 17.13
N LEU A 83 -1.66 -11.37 18.07
CA LEU A 83 -1.76 -12.22 19.25
C LEU A 83 -2.55 -11.46 20.32
N PHE A 84 -3.66 -12.04 20.77
CA PHE A 84 -4.45 -11.55 21.90
C PHE A 84 -4.15 -12.45 23.10
N LEU A 85 -3.29 -11.99 24.01
CA LEU A 85 -2.99 -12.66 25.26
C LEU A 85 -4.02 -12.19 26.31
N PHE A 86 -4.67 -13.11 27.01
CA PHE A 86 -5.67 -12.74 28.02
C PHE A 86 -5.88 -13.81 29.09
N ASN A 87 -6.23 -13.39 30.31
CA ASN A 87 -6.97 -14.22 31.26
C ASN A 87 -8.47 -13.92 31.08
N PRO A 88 -9.34 -14.92 30.83
CA PRO A 88 -10.79 -14.69 30.64
C PRO A 88 -11.52 -14.18 31.89
N GLU A 89 -10.91 -14.24 33.08
CA GLU A 89 -11.51 -13.81 34.35
C GLU A 89 -11.35 -12.30 34.64
N VAL A 90 -10.51 -11.56 33.89
CA VAL A 90 -10.30 -10.12 34.14
C VAL A 90 -11.20 -9.23 33.24
N PRO A 91 -11.77 -8.12 33.76
CA PRO A 91 -12.65 -7.24 32.98
C PRO A 91 -12.02 -6.68 31.70
N ASP A 92 -10.73 -6.33 31.74
CA ASP A 92 -9.97 -5.81 30.60
C ASP A 92 -10.03 -6.75 29.38
N ALA A 93 -10.11 -8.06 29.60
CA ALA A 93 -10.18 -9.06 28.53
C ALA A 93 -11.51 -8.97 27.76
N VAL A 94 -12.62 -8.68 28.45
CA VAL A 94 -13.93 -8.46 27.83
C VAL A 94 -13.90 -7.22 26.94
N THR A 95 -13.27 -6.13 27.39
CA THR A 95 -13.14 -4.89 26.61
C THR A 95 -12.27 -5.10 25.36
N ALA A 96 -11.12 -5.77 25.51
CA ALA A 96 -10.25 -6.10 24.38
C ALA A 96 -10.93 -7.08 23.38
N ALA A 97 -11.60 -8.14 23.85
CA ALA A 97 -12.30 -9.07 22.98
C ALA A 97 -13.42 -8.38 22.17
N LYS A 98 -14.18 -7.46 22.77
CA LYS A 98 -15.19 -6.66 22.06
C LYS A 98 -14.61 -5.77 20.96
N ALA A 99 -13.37 -5.30 21.10
CA ALA A 99 -12.68 -4.53 20.07
C ALA A 99 -12.11 -5.41 18.94
N ILE A 100 -11.75 -6.66 19.24
CA ILE A 100 -11.03 -7.56 18.34
C ILE A 100 -11.98 -8.47 17.55
N SER A 101 -13.02 -9.02 18.18
CA SER A 101 -14.02 -9.88 17.50
C SER A 101 -14.61 -9.24 16.22
N PRO A 102 -14.94 -7.93 16.16
CA PRO A 102 -15.43 -7.30 14.92
C PRO A 102 -14.41 -7.29 13.75
N LEU A 103 -13.12 -7.36 14.05
CA LEU A 103 -12.05 -7.35 13.05
C LEU A 103 -11.88 -8.71 12.35
N SER A 104 -12.44 -9.78 12.92
CA SER A 104 -12.32 -11.14 12.37
C SER A 104 -12.69 -11.26 10.90
N ARG A 105 -13.79 -10.62 10.52
CA ARG A 105 -14.36 -10.61 9.17
C ARG A 105 -13.43 -9.98 8.14
N LEU A 106 -12.41 -9.24 8.59
CA LEU A 106 -11.40 -8.62 7.74
C LEU A 106 -10.19 -9.53 7.46
N ARG A 107 -9.98 -10.62 8.22
CA ARG A 107 -8.78 -11.50 8.15
C ARG A 107 -8.39 -11.89 6.72
N GLY A 108 -9.34 -12.46 5.97
CA GLY A 108 -9.14 -12.82 4.56
C GLY A 108 -8.88 -11.58 3.68
N SER A 109 -9.68 -10.54 3.85
CA SER A 109 -9.58 -9.33 3.02
C SER A 109 -8.31 -8.50 3.22
N GLN A 110 -7.64 -8.64 4.37
CA GLN A 110 -6.48 -7.83 4.76
C GLN A 110 -5.25 -8.66 5.18
N ASN A 111 -5.12 -9.92 4.75
CA ASN A 111 -3.95 -10.77 5.06
C ASN A 111 -3.48 -10.74 6.52
N PHE A 112 -4.37 -11.05 7.46
CA PHE A 112 -3.94 -11.20 8.85
C PHE A 112 -4.67 -12.32 9.58
N GLU A 113 -3.97 -12.89 10.56
CA GLU A 113 -4.52 -13.83 11.53
C GLU A 113 -4.75 -13.14 12.87
N ILE A 114 -5.75 -13.65 13.61
CA ILE A 114 -5.94 -13.36 15.03
C ILE A 114 -5.75 -14.70 15.75
N VAL A 115 -4.93 -14.73 16.79
CA VAL A 115 -4.75 -15.90 17.65
C VAL A 115 -4.93 -15.47 19.10
N GLY A 116 -5.93 -16.04 19.76
CA GLY A 116 -6.06 -15.92 21.21
C GLY A 116 -5.04 -16.81 21.91
N VAL A 117 -4.45 -16.33 23.01
CA VAL A 117 -3.63 -17.12 23.93
C VAL A 117 -4.20 -16.90 25.32
N ALA A 118 -5.04 -17.84 25.76
CA ALA A 118 -5.72 -17.76 27.03
C ALA A 118 -4.84 -18.33 28.15
N ALA A 119 -4.61 -17.57 29.22
CA ALA A 119 -3.67 -17.93 30.28
C ALA A 119 -4.23 -17.75 31.69
N GLY A 120 -3.89 -18.69 32.58
CA GLY A 120 -4.17 -18.58 34.02
C GLY A 120 -5.64 -18.74 34.43
N SER A 121 -6.43 -19.48 33.65
CA SER A 121 -7.82 -19.85 33.95
C SER A 121 -8.09 -21.29 33.51
N ASP A 122 -9.24 -21.85 33.88
CA ASP A 122 -9.63 -23.20 33.48
C ASP A 122 -10.36 -23.23 32.12
N ARG A 123 -10.28 -24.39 31.44
CA ARG A 123 -10.82 -24.58 30.10
C ARG A 123 -12.33 -24.31 29.98
N LYS A 124 -13.15 -24.62 31.00
CA LYS A 124 -14.60 -24.37 30.98
C LYS A 124 -14.90 -22.87 31.07
N THR A 125 -14.14 -22.14 31.88
CA THR A 125 -14.22 -20.67 31.96
C THR A 125 -13.79 -20.03 30.63
N LEU A 126 -12.74 -20.55 30.00
CA LEU A 126 -12.30 -20.15 28.67
C LEU A 126 -13.34 -20.43 27.57
N GLU A 127 -13.89 -21.64 27.47
CA GLU A 127 -14.96 -22.00 26.52
C GLU A 127 -16.21 -21.12 26.71
N SER A 128 -16.52 -20.78 27.97
CA SER A 128 -17.62 -19.85 28.31
C SER A 128 -17.33 -18.42 27.83
N PHE A 129 -16.10 -17.93 28.01
CA PHE A 129 -15.67 -16.61 27.55
C PHE A 129 -15.69 -16.49 26.01
N VAL A 130 -15.13 -17.47 25.30
CA VAL A 130 -15.10 -17.52 23.83
C VAL A 130 -16.52 -17.46 23.26
N LYS A 131 -17.44 -18.24 23.83
CA LYS A 131 -18.86 -18.23 23.46
C LYS A 131 -19.54 -16.90 23.79
N ALA A 132 -19.24 -16.28 24.94
CA ALA A 132 -19.86 -15.04 25.38
C ALA A 132 -19.40 -13.79 24.59
N GLN A 133 -18.15 -13.76 24.12
CA GLN A 133 -17.61 -12.64 23.33
C GLN A 133 -17.70 -12.87 21.80
N GLY A 134 -18.36 -13.95 21.37
CA GLY A 134 -18.56 -14.26 19.94
C GLY A 134 -17.25 -14.45 19.18
N ILE A 135 -16.23 -15.03 19.82
CA ILE A 135 -14.90 -15.20 19.22
C ILE A 135 -14.96 -16.30 18.15
N ASP A 136 -14.52 -15.96 16.94
CA ASP A 136 -14.48 -16.86 15.76
C ASP A 136 -13.05 -17.21 15.29
N TYR A 137 -12.04 -16.78 16.06
CA TYR A 137 -10.63 -17.06 15.81
C TYR A 137 -10.11 -18.17 16.71
N ARG A 138 -9.05 -18.82 16.26
CA ARG A 138 -8.32 -19.86 16.98
C ARG A 138 -7.84 -19.32 18.33
N VAL A 139 -8.18 -20.01 19.41
CA VAL A 139 -7.73 -19.68 20.78
C VAL A 139 -6.95 -20.84 21.36
N ILE A 140 -5.68 -20.58 21.69
CA ILE A 140 -4.77 -21.49 22.36
C ILE A 140 -5.08 -21.54 23.86
N ASP A 141 -5.17 -22.76 24.38
CA ASP A 141 -5.40 -23.08 25.80
C ASP A 141 -4.02 -23.20 26.50
N ASP A 142 -3.54 -22.13 27.15
CA ASP A 142 -2.29 -22.08 27.91
C ASP A 142 -2.56 -21.84 29.41
N PRO A 143 -3.24 -22.77 30.12
CA PRO A 143 -3.55 -22.59 31.54
C PRO A 143 -2.28 -22.43 32.40
N SER A 144 -1.13 -22.88 31.89
CA SER A 144 0.18 -22.73 32.51
C SER A 144 0.78 -21.32 32.40
N GLY A 145 0.31 -20.48 31.46
CA GLY A 145 0.90 -19.19 31.09
C GLY A 145 2.32 -19.27 30.50
N THR A 146 2.72 -20.42 29.95
CA THR A 146 4.08 -20.66 29.44
C THR A 146 4.34 -19.91 28.12
N ILE A 147 3.36 -19.85 27.23
CA ILE A 147 3.44 -19.08 25.99
C ILE A 147 3.40 -17.58 26.33
N ALA A 148 2.52 -17.17 27.23
CA ALA A 148 2.43 -15.76 27.68
C ALA A 148 3.75 -15.25 28.28
N ARG A 149 4.39 -16.04 29.17
CA ARG A 149 5.73 -15.74 29.70
C ARG A 149 6.80 -15.73 28.62
N LYS A 150 6.77 -16.67 27.65
CA LYS A 150 7.76 -16.75 26.56
C LYS A 150 7.65 -15.59 25.57
N LEU A 151 6.46 -15.04 25.38
CA LEU A 151 6.21 -13.80 24.63
C LEU A 151 6.63 -12.53 25.40
N GLY A 152 7.04 -12.66 26.67
CA GLY A 152 7.63 -11.59 27.47
C GLY A 152 6.64 -10.66 28.17
N LEU A 153 5.37 -11.08 28.31
CA LEU A 153 4.28 -10.25 28.84
C LEU A 153 3.69 -10.86 30.12
N PRO A 154 4.02 -10.33 31.31
CA PRO A 154 3.50 -10.81 32.60
C PRO A 154 2.15 -10.18 32.98
N VAL A 155 1.52 -9.45 32.06
CA VAL A 155 0.25 -8.74 32.27
C VAL A 155 -0.95 -9.66 31.96
N PRO A 156 -2.11 -9.46 32.64
CA PRO A 156 -3.26 -10.35 32.48
C PRO A 156 -3.99 -10.17 31.14
N VAL A 157 -3.72 -9.09 30.40
CA VAL A 157 -4.18 -8.88 29.01
C VAL A 157 -3.09 -8.16 28.25
N ALA A 158 -2.84 -8.52 26.99
CA ALA A 158 -2.02 -7.76 26.06
C ALA A 158 -2.28 -8.11 24.59
N LEU A 159 -1.94 -7.18 23.69
CA LEU A 159 -1.90 -7.40 22.25
C LEU A 159 -0.45 -7.37 21.75
N ILE A 160 -0.09 -8.26 20.83
CA ILE A 160 1.15 -8.17 20.03
C ILE A 160 0.76 -8.15 18.55
N GLY A 161 1.23 -7.15 17.83
CA GLY A 161 1.21 -7.13 16.37
C GLY A 161 2.49 -7.69 15.79
N ALA A 162 2.40 -8.46 14.70
CA ALA A 162 3.55 -8.84 13.89
C ALA A 162 3.28 -8.72 12.38
N ASP A 163 4.34 -8.48 11.63
CA ASP A 163 4.37 -8.44 10.16
C ASP A 163 4.31 -9.85 9.53
N ALA A 164 4.21 -9.92 8.19
CA ALA A 164 4.18 -11.18 7.43
C ALA A 164 5.47 -12.02 7.50
N GLU A 165 6.57 -11.42 7.96
CA GLU A 165 7.87 -12.07 8.20
C GLU A 165 8.02 -12.53 9.67
N GLY A 166 6.99 -12.39 10.52
CA GLY A 166 7.02 -12.76 11.94
C GLY A 166 7.78 -11.80 12.87
N GLY A 167 7.72 -10.49 12.62
CA GLY A 167 8.46 -9.46 13.37
C GLY A 167 7.52 -8.49 14.06
N VAL A 168 7.83 -8.19 15.32
CA VAL A 168 6.95 -7.39 16.19
C VAL A 168 6.83 -5.97 15.65
N THR A 169 5.62 -5.58 15.28
CA THR A 169 5.27 -4.22 14.82
C THR A 169 4.78 -3.34 15.95
N PHE A 170 4.04 -3.90 16.92
CA PHE A 170 3.58 -3.21 18.11
C PHE A 170 3.32 -4.17 19.28
N GLY A 171 3.21 -3.60 20.48
CA GLY A 171 2.73 -4.30 21.68
C GLY A 171 1.93 -3.36 22.57
N LEU A 172 0.75 -3.80 23.03
CA LEU A 172 -0.15 -3.03 23.89
C LEU A 172 -0.46 -3.84 25.15
N GLY A 173 0.13 -3.45 26.28
CA GLY A 173 -0.08 -4.09 27.60
C GLY A 173 -0.87 -3.23 28.60
N GLN A 174 -1.38 -2.09 28.16
CA GLN A 174 -2.24 -1.18 28.92
C GLN A 174 -3.41 -0.78 28.04
N PHE A 175 -4.61 -0.77 28.60
CA PHE A 175 -5.86 -0.49 27.89
C PHE A 175 -6.57 0.69 28.56
N PRO A 176 -7.29 1.55 27.82
CA PRO A 176 -8.16 2.55 28.42
C PRO A 176 -9.20 1.83 29.32
N LYS A 177 -9.24 2.19 30.60
CA LYS A 177 -10.19 1.64 31.57
C LYS A 177 -11.42 2.52 31.74
N ASP A 178 -11.18 3.82 31.65
CA ASP A 178 -12.18 4.88 31.77
C ASP A 178 -12.44 5.52 30.40
N GLY A 179 -13.61 6.14 30.24
CA GLY A 179 -14.03 6.81 29.01
C GLY A 179 -15.28 6.21 28.34
N PRO A 180 -15.80 6.85 27.28
CA PRO A 180 -17.09 6.55 26.67
C PRO A 180 -17.02 5.46 25.59
N ASP A 181 -15.87 5.32 24.91
CA ASP A 181 -15.62 4.23 23.95
C ASP A 181 -14.19 3.63 24.09
N PRO A 182 -13.88 2.93 25.21
CA PRO A 182 -12.65 2.16 25.33
C PRO A 182 -12.50 1.09 24.25
N VAL A 183 -13.62 0.53 23.77
CA VAL A 183 -13.66 -0.52 22.74
C VAL A 183 -13.19 0.04 21.39
N GLY A 184 -13.77 1.15 20.94
CA GLY A 184 -13.39 1.84 19.71
C GLY A 184 -11.98 2.45 19.77
N SER A 185 -11.52 2.84 20.95
CA SER A 185 -10.12 3.27 21.16
C SER A 185 -9.13 2.13 20.87
N ILE A 186 -9.39 0.94 21.40
CA ILE A 186 -8.58 -0.27 21.14
C ILE A 186 -8.73 -0.70 19.67
N GLU A 187 -9.94 -0.68 19.12
CA GLU A 187 -10.20 -1.04 17.73
C GLU A 187 -9.44 -0.12 16.75
N GLY A 188 -9.45 1.19 16.99
CA GLY A 188 -8.72 2.18 16.18
C GLY A 188 -7.21 1.99 16.25
N TYR A 189 -6.65 1.82 17.45
CA TYR A 189 -5.22 1.52 17.61
C TYR A 189 -4.83 0.23 16.87
N VAL A 190 -5.60 -0.85 17.02
CA VAL A 190 -5.33 -2.12 16.34
C VAL A 190 -5.47 -2.00 14.82
N ARG A 191 -6.43 -1.21 14.31
CA ARG A 191 -6.56 -0.93 12.88
C ARG A 191 -5.36 -0.17 12.33
N GLN A 192 -4.94 0.93 12.96
CA GLN A 192 -3.78 1.69 12.52
C GLN A 192 -2.51 0.83 12.56
N ALA A 193 -2.25 0.17 13.70
CA ALA A 193 -1.00 -0.54 13.95
C ALA A 193 -0.88 -1.86 13.17
N LEU A 194 -2.01 -2.49 12.79
CA LEU A 194 -2.03 -3.57 11.80
C LEU A 194 -2.12 -3.08 10.34
N ARG A 195 -2.28 -1.77 10.06
CA ARG A 195 -2.58 -1.21 8.73
C ARG A 195 -3.83 -1.83 8.06
N LEU A 196 -4.95 -1.80 8.78
CA LEU A 196 -6.29 -2.15 8.30
C LEU A 196 -7.05 -0.89 7.84
N PRO A 197 -8.17 -1.01 7.10
CA PRO A 197 -9.03 0.13 6.82
C PRO A 197 -9.55 0.78 8.12
N GLU A 198 -9.40 2.09 8.24
CA GLU A 198 -9.89 2.85 9.40
C GLU A 198 -11.42 2.93 9.45
N VAL A 199 -11.99 2.96 10.66
CA VAL A 199 -13.40 3.34 10.82
C VAL A 199 -13.47 4.86 10.86
N ARG A 200 -13.98 5.49 9.80
CA ARG A 200 -14.15 6.96 9.73
C ARG A 200 -15.15 7.44 10.78
N ARG A 201 -14.66 7.74 11.98
CA ARG A 201 -15.35 8.39 13.10
C ARG A 201 -14.71 9.75 13.33
N GLY A 202 -15.52 10.78 13.60
CA GLY A 202 -15.03 12.14 13.85
C GLY A 202 -14.60 12.87 12.57
N VAL A 203 -13.47 13.58 12.63
CA VAL A 203 -13.01 14.48 11.57
C VAL A 203 -12.24 13.73 10.48
N ASP A 204 -12.75 13.79 9.26
CA ASP A 204 -12.01 13.41 8.05
C ASP A 204 -11.57 14.66 7.28
N THR A 205 -10.28 14.75 6.97
CA THR A 205 -9.64 15.81 6.15
C THR A 205 -9.09 15.27 4.83
N ALA A 206 -9.35 14.00 4.52
CA ALA A 206 -9.15 13.47 3.18
C ALA A 206 -10.08 14.19 2.18
N LEU A 207 -9.95 13.86 0.89
CA LEU A 207 -10.88 14.34 -0.14
C LEU A 207 -10.95 15.86 -0.31
N GLY A 208 -9.93 16.59 0.15
CA GLY A 208 -9.90 18.07 0.15
C GLY A 208 -10.91 18.71 1.10
N GLU A 209 -11.63 17.92 1.91
CA GLU A 209 -12.66 18.44 2.79
C GLU A 209 -12.05 19.27 3.92
N ARG A 210 -12.62 20.46 4.12
CA ARG A 210 -12.35 21.34 5.25
C ARG A 210 -13.54 21.32 6.21
N PRO A 211 -13.75 20.22 6.96
CA PRO A 211 -14.88 20.10 7.87
C PRO A 211 -14.81 21.19 8.95
N VAL A 212 -15.97 21.64 9.44
CA VAL A 212 -16.04 22.52 10.60
C VAL A 212 -15.44 21.78 11.81
N ALA A 213 -14.50 22.42 12.50
CA ALA A 213 -13.88 21.86 13.69
C ALA A 213 -14.95 21.57 14.76
N PRO A 214 -15.05 20.33 15.30
CA PRO A 214 -16.01 20.00 16.35
C PRO A 214 -15.85 20.96 17.53
N THR A 215 -16.94 21.63 17.90
CA THR A 215 -16.98 22.56 19.03
C THR A 215 -17.12 21.79 20.33
N PHE A 216 -16.26 22.08 21.29
CA PHE A 216 -16.27 21.48 22.62
C PHE A 216 -16.01 22.55 23.68
N GLY A 217 -16.51 22.30 24.89
CA GLY A 217 -16.16 23.05 26.08
C GLY A 217 -15.38 22.17 27.05
N ALA A 218 -14.17 22.58 27.46
CA ALA A 218 -13.22 21.77 28.24
C ALA A 218 -12.71 22.48 29.49
N GLU A 219 -12.33 21.71 30.51
CA GLU A 219 -11.67 22.25 31.69
C GLU A 219 -10.20 22.54 31.40
N ARG A 220 -9.61 23.50 32.12
CA ARG A 220 -8.22 23.94 31.94
C ARG A 220 -7.36 23.30 33.02
N LEU A 221 -6.13 22.93 32.67
CA LEU A 221 -5.14 22.43 33.65
C LEU A 221 -4.90 23.42 34.81
N GLU A 222 -4.92 24.72 34.51
CA GLU A 222 -4.78 25.82 35.47
C GLU A 222 -6.09 26.19 36.20
N GLY A 223 -7.19 25.50 35.92
CA GLY A 223 -8.52 25.84 36.42
C GLY A 223 -9.10 27.13 35.83
N GLY A 224 -10.06 27.73 36.55
CA GLY A 224 -10.79 28.92 36.10
C GLY A 224 -11.93 28.61 35.10
N PRO A 225 -12.40 29.59 34.33
CA PRO A 225 -13.55 29.40 33.43
C PRO A 225 -13.29 28.37 32.34
N ARG A 226 -14.24 27.43 32.16
CA ARG A 226 -14.24 26.41 31.12
C ARG A 226 -13.92 27.03 29.76
N PHE A 227 -12.96 26.46 29.04
CA PHE A 227 -12.62 26.87 27.68
C PHE A 227 -13.75 26.46 26.72
N ASP A 228 -13.96 27.23 25.66
CA ASP A 228 -14.82 26.88 24.52
C ASP A 228 -14.06 27.19 23.23
N LEU A 229 -13.94 26.21 22.33
CA LEU A 229 -13.25 26.38 21.06
C LEU A 229 -13.90 27.46 20.17
N ALA A 230 -15.22 27.66 20.25
CA ALA A 230 -15.90 28.69 19.47
C ALA A 230 -15.45 30.11 19.84
N SER A 231 -14.87 30.33 21.02
CA SER A 231 -14.25 31.61 21.41
C SER A 231 -13.02 31.99 20.58
N LEU A 232 -12.45 31.06 19.80
CA LEU A 232 -11.30 31.30 18.92
C LEU A 232 -11.68 31.57 17.45
N ARG A 233 -12.97 31.60 17.08
CA ARG A 233 -13.40 31.97 15.72
C ARG A 233 -12.82 33.36 15.35
N GLY A 234 -12.32 33.48 14.12
CA GLY A 234 -11.56 34.64 13.63
C GLY A 234 -10.04 34.52 13.83
N LYS A 235 -9.55 33.57 14.63
CA LYS A 235 -8.12 33.27 14.81
C LYS A 235 -7.77 31.89 14.23
N PRO A 236 -6.58 31.70 13.63
CA PRO A 236 -6.09 30.36 13.35
C PRO A 236 -5.72 29.64 14.66
N VAL A 237 -5.86 28.31 14.70
CA VAL A 237 -5.57 27.49 15.89
C VAL A 237 -4.75 26.27 15.51
N VAL A 238 -3.78 25.92 16.35
CA VAL A 238 -3.09 24.61 16.37
C VAL A 238 -3.68 23.85 17.55
N LEU A 239 -4.34 22.73 17.30
CA LEU A 239 -4.93 21.87 18.34
C LEU A 239 -4.16 20.55 18.38
N ILE A 240 -3.42 20.29 19.46
CA ILE A 240 -2.59 19.09 19.64
C ILE A 240 -3.15 18.18 20.73
N PHE A 241 -3.46 16.93 20.39
CA PHE A 241 -3.75 15.86 21.36
C PHE A 241 -2.42 15.24 21.81
N PHE A 242 -2.14 15.23 23.12
CA PHE A 242 -0.83 14.85 23.64
C PHE A 242 -0.89 14.06 24.96
N LEU A 243 0.25 13.43 25.28
CA LEU A 243 0.55 12.84 26.59
C LEU A 243 1.80 13.53 27.16
N HIS A 244 1.75 13.91 28.43
CA HIS A 244 2.86 14.50 29.20
C HIS A 244 4.03 13.54 29.48
N THR A 245 3.99 12.33 28.92
CA THR A 245 5.04 11.30 29.01
C THR A 245 5.50 10.80 27.64
N CYS A 246 5.09 11.47 26.55
CA CYS A 246 5.39 11.05 25.18
C CYS A 246 6.51 11.92 24.57
N PRO A 247 7.73 11.39 24.36
CA PRO A 247 8.84 12.17 23.81
C PRO A 247 8.54 12.83 22.46
N HIS A 248 7.73 12.16 21.62
CA HIS A 248 7.29 12.68 20.33
C HIS A 248 6.40 13.93 20.49
N CYS A 249 5.53 13.97 21.50
CA CYS A 249 4.76 15.16 21.83
C CYS A 249 5.66 16.31 22.31
N HIS A 250 6.67 16.01 23.14
CA HIS A 250 7.54 17.03 23.73
C HIS A 250 8.43 17.66 22.65
N HIS A 251 8.91 16.87 21.69
CA HIS A 251 9.63 17.37 20.51
C HIS A 251 8.75 18.27 19.60
N GLU A 252 7.47 17.95 19.40
CA GLU A 252 6.56 18.82 18.62
C GLU A 252 6.25 20.12 19.37
N LEU A 253 6.06 20.05 20.70
CA LEU A 253 5.81 21.22 21.52
C LEU A 253 7.03 22.16 21.60
N GLU A 254 8.27 21.65 21.72
CA GLU A 254 9.50 22.47 21.60
C GLU A 254 9.62 23.13 20.21
N PHE A 255 9.29 22.41 19.15
CA PHE A 255 9.24 22.99 17.80
C PHE A 255 8.21 24.13 17.72
N LEU A 256 7.00 23.93 18.24
CA LEU A 256 5.94 24.95 18.25
C LEU A 256 6.33 26.17 19.11
N LYS A 257 6.95 25.94 20.26
CA LYS A 257 7.54 26.95 21.16
C LYS A 257 8.57 27.81 20.44
N ALA A 258 9.40 27.22 19.59
CA ALA A 258 10.41 27.91 18.79
C ALA A 258 9.83 28.61 17.54
N GLU A 259 8.84 28.02 16.85
CA GLU A 259 8.34 28.53 15.56
C GLU A 259 7.20 29.54 15.69
N LEU A 260 6.23 29.35 16.58
CA LEU A 260 5.06 30.24 16.69
C LEU A 260 5.44 31.71 16.98
N PRO A 261 6.45 32.04 17.82
CA PRO A 261 6.89 33.42 18.03
C PRO A 261 7.39 34.11 16.76
N LYS A 262 7.93 33.35 15.78
CA LYS A 262 8.44 33.87 14.49
C LYS A 262 7.30 34.36 13.57
N ILE A 263 6.07 33.92 13.82
CA ILE A 263 4.88 34.36 13.08
C ILE A 263 4.37 35.68 13.68
N PRO A 264 4.02 36.71 12.88
CA PRO A 264 3.52 37.99 13.40
C PRO A 264 2.24 37.81 14.21
N GLU A 265 2.16 38.50 15.36
CA GLU A 265 1.15 38.26 16.40
C GLU A 265 -0.30 38.36 15.91
N ASN A 266 -0.59 39.30 15.01
CA ASN A 266 -1.93 39.51 14.43
C ASN A 266 -2.40 38.37 13.50
N VAL A 267 -1.49 37.47 13.10
CA VAL A 267 -1.79 36.29 12.27
C VAL A 267 -1.29 34.98 12.88
N ARG A 268 -0.68 35.02 14.07
CA ARG A 268 -0.12 33.87 14.77
C ARG A 268 -1.22 32.88 15.16
N PRO A 269 -1.09 31.58 14.83
CA PRO A 269 -1.97 30.55 15.34
C PRO A 269 -1.92 30.45 16.86
N VAL A 270 -3.09 30.31 17.50
CA VAL A 270 -3.18 30.00 18.93
C VAL A 270 -2.89 28.52 19.13
N LEU A 271 -1.89 28.16 19.93
CA LEU A 271 -1.70 26.78 20.36
C LEU A 271 -2.67 26.44 21.48
N ILE A 272 -3.35 25.30 21.36
CA ILE A 272 -4.18 24.68 22.39
C ILE A 272 -3.80 23.21 22.45
N GLY A 273 -3.46 22.70 23.64
CA GLY A 273 -3.22 21.27 23.82
C GLY A 273 -4.36 20.59 24.58
N VAL A 274 -4.64 19.35 24.22
CA VAL A 274 -5.62 18.49 24.88
C VAL A 274 -4.87 17.30 25.49
N SER A 275 -4.82 17.22 26.81
CA SER A 275 -4.23 16.08 27.52
C SER A 275 -5.18 14.89 27.44
N VAL A 276 -4.74 13.79 26.83
CA VAL A 276 -5.54 12.56 26.70
C VAL A 276 -5.44 11.64 27.94
N LEU A 277 -4.97 12.19 29.06
CA LEU A 277 -5.05 11.62 30.42
C LEU A 277 -5.42 12.72 31.41
N ASP A 278 -6.29 12.37 32.37
CA ASP A 278 -6.68 13.25 33.48
C ASP A 278 -5.87 12.96 34.74
N HIS A 279 -4.59 13.34 34.70
CA HIS A 279 -3.68 13.30 35.84
C HIS A 279 -3.11 14.70 36.07
N VAL A 280 -4.00 15.64 36.44
CA VAL A 280 -3.73 17.09 36.56
C VAL A 280 -2.37 17.41 37.20
N SER A 281 -2.04 16.77 38.33
CA SER A 281 -0.77 16.99 39.04
C SER A 281 0.45 16.53 38.22
N SER A 282 0.41 15.36 37.60
CA SER A 282 1.49 14.82 36.76
C SER A 282 1.66 15.61 35.47
N VAL A 283 0.55 15.93 34.78
CA VAL A 283 0.55 16.76 33.56
C VAL A 283 1.17 18.12 33.86
N LYS A 284 0.78 18.77 34.96
CA LYS A 284 1.33 20.07 35.35
C LYS A 284 2.78 20.02 35.79
N ALA A 285 3.17 19.00 36.57
CA ALA A 285 4.55 18.84 37.02
C ALA A 285 5.50 18.67 35.83
N THR A 286 5.26 17.69 34.96
CA THR A 286 6.19 17.39 33.85
C THR A 286 6.23 18.52 32.81
N LEU A 287 5.12 19.21 32.53
CA LEU A 287 5.15 20.39 31.65
C LEU A 287 5.94 21.56 32.26
N ALA A 288 5.92 21.76 33.58
CA ALA A 288 6.74 22.78 34.23
C ALA A 288 8.22 22.37 34.32
N GLU A 289 8.51 21.08 34.55
CA GLU A 289 9.86 20.51 34.60
C GLU A 289 10.58 20.58 33.24
N ASP A 290 9.88 20.29 32.14
CA ASP A 290 10.40 20.41 30.77
C ASP A 290 10.29 21.86 30.21
N GLY A 291 9.64 22.79 30.93
CA GLY A 291 9.40 24.16 30.48
C GLY A 291 8.46 24.27 29.28
N LEU A 292 7.52 23.33 29.16
CA LEU A 292 6.49 23.22 28.12
C LEU A 292 5.15 23.85 28.52
N ASP A 293 5.07 24.55 29.65
CA ASP A 293 3.87 25.21 30.21
C ASP A 293 3.45 26.52 29.49
N PHE A 294 3.97 26.78 28.30
CA PHE A 294 3.82 28.05 27.56
C PHE A 294 2.47 28.24 26.84
N PHE A 295 1.52 27.30 26.94
CA PHE A 295 0.26 27.31 26.20
C PHE A 295 -0.93 26.76 27.02
N PRO A 296 -2.19 27.09 26.67
CA PRO A 296 -3.36 26.55 27.35
C PRO A 296 -3.53 25.03 27.14
N VAL A 297 -3.36 24.28 28.23
CA VAL A 297 -3.69 22.84 28.30
C VAL A 297 -5.12 22.65 28.78
N LEU A 298 -5.85 21.77 28.09
CA LEU A 298 -7.21 21.37 28.37
C LEU A 298 -7.26 19.89 28.78
N LEU A 299 -8.21 19.54 29.64
CA LEU A 299 -8.45 18.18 30.13
C LEU A 299 -9.58 17.53 29.32
N ASP A 300 -9.34 16.30 28.85
CA ASP A 300 -10.31 15.46 28.13
C ASP A 300 -10.65 14.21 28.95
N SER A 301 -11.06 14.43 30.20
CA SER A 301 -11.31 13.38 31.21
C SER A 301 -12.35 12.34 30.79
N ASP A 302 -13.30 12.75 29.94
CA ASP A 302 -14.32 11.89 29.35
C ASP A 302 -14.03 11.53 27.87
N TYR A 303 -12.82 11.78 27.38
CA TYR A 303 -12.34 11.53 26.01
C TYR A 303 -13.26 12.05 24.89
N SER A 304 -14.22 12.93 25.21
CA SER A 304 -15.26 13.37 24.29
C SER A 304 -14.68 14.24 23.18
N ILE A 305 -13.63 15.00 23.48
CA ILE A 305 -12.92 15.84 22.52
C ILE A 305 -12.14 14.94 21.56
N ARG A 306 -11.31 14.02 22.07
CA ARG A 306 -10.51 13.09 21.26
C ARG A 306 -11.38 12.21 20.37
N THR A 307 -12.52 11.75 20.90
CA THR A 307 -13.51 10.96 20.13
C THR A 307 -14.16 11.79 19.03
N ALA A 308 -14.58 13.03 19.33
CA ALA A 308 -15.19 13.92 18.33
C ALA A 308 -14.23 14.27 17.18
N TYR A 309 -12.93 14.40 17.46
CA TYR A 309 -11.89 14.64 16.45
C TYR A 309 -11.45 13.37 15.72
N GLY A 310 -11.82 12.18 16.20
CA GLY A 310 -11.37 10.91 15.64
C GLY A 310 -9.88 10.62 15.90
N ALA A 311 -9.31 11.23 16.94
CA ALA A 311 -7.87 11.20 17.25
C ALA A 311 -7.44 9.96 18.05
N MET A 312 -8.09 8.81 17.79
CA MET A 312 -7.98 7.59 18.60
C MET A 312 -6.65 6.85 18.44
N ALA A 313 -5.96 7.06 17.32
CA ALA A 313 -4.93 6.15 16.84
C ALA A 313 -3.59 6.26 17.62
N GLY A 314 -3.17 7.48 17.98
CA GLY A 314 -1.95 7.72 18.75
C GLY A 314 -1.84 9.14 19.30
N VAL A 315 -0.64 9.52 19.73
CA VAL A 315 -0.24 10.91 20.03
C VAL A 315 1.26 11.10 19.65
N PRO A 316 1.71 12.34 19.32
CA PRO A 316 0.89 13.54 19.15
C PRO A 316 -0.06 13.40 17.97
N GLU A 317 -1.19 14.11 18.02
CA GLU A 317 -2.07 14.26 16.87
C GLU A 317 -2.52 15.72 16.74
N THR A 318 -2.11 16.37 15.66
CA THR A 318 -2.18 17.83 15.52
C THR A 318 -3.10 18.23 14.38
N PHE A 319 -4.08 19.07 14.70
CA PHE A 319 -5.08 19.62 13.79
C PHE A 319 -4.84 21.11 13.60
N LEU A 320 -4.81 21.56 12.34
CA LEU A 320 -4.70 22.97 11.98
C LEU A 320 -6.07 23.50 11.60
N ILE A 321 -6.52 24.55 12.27
CA ILE A 321 -7.88 25.10 12.18
C ILE A 321 -7.81 26.54 11.67
N ASP A 322 -8.49 26.83 10.55
CA ASP A 322 -8.53 28.16 9.92
C ASP A 322 -9.37 29.17 10.73
N ARG A 323 -9.35 30.44 10.30
CA ARG A 323 -10.07 31.54 10.99
C ARG A 323 -11.59 31.36 10.97
N GLU A 324 -12.13 30.66 9.99
CA GLU A 324 -13.55 30.31 9.93
C GLU A 324 -13.86 29.12 10.86
N GLY A 325 -12.83 28.49 11.42
CA GLY A 325 -12.88 27.34 12.32
C GLY A 325 -13.22 26.05 11.60
N ARG A 326 -12.65 25.84 10.42
CA ARG A 326 -12.59 24.55 9.71
C ARG A 326 -11.20 23.96 9.81
N ILE A 327 -11.09 22.64 9.81
CA ILE A 327 -9.80 21.94 9.85
C ILE A 327 -9.23 21.91 8.43
N VAL A 328 -7.99 22.38 8.27
CA VAL A 328 -7.29 22.53 6.97
C VAL A 328 -6.05 21.65 6.84
N ALA A 329 -5.61 21.00 7.93
CA ALA A 329 -4.65 19.90 7.92
C ALA A 329 -4.77 19.06 9.20
N ARG A 330 -4.34 17.79 9.10
CA ARG A 330 -4.13 16.85 10.20
C ARG A 330 -2.70 16.30 10.10
N MET A 331 -2.07 16.02 11.23
CA MET A 331 -0.75 15.38 11.34
C MET A 331 -0.81 14.33 12.45
N ASN A 332 -0.34 13.11 12.13
CA ASN A 332 -0.46 11.94 13.00
C ASN A 332 0.94 11.45 13.38
N GLY A 333 1.34 11.62 14.64
CA GLY A 333 2.69 11.35 15.10
C GLY A 333 3.71 12.44 14.72
N TRP A 334 4.91 12.32 15.29
CA TRP A 334 6.01 13.27 15.10
C TRP A 334 7.37 12.58 15.23
N GLY A 335 8.42 13.16 14.64
CA GLY A 335 9.81 12.73 14.82
C GLY A 335 10.43 12.03 13.60
N GLN A 336 9.76 12.07 12.45
CA GLN A 336 10.36 11.78 11.16
C GLN A 336 11.03 13.05 10.57
N PRO A 337 12.06 12.94 9.72
CA PRO A 337 12.82 14.10 9.24
C PRO A 337 12.00 15.16 8.47
N GLN A 338 10.84 14.78 7.93
CA GLN A 338 9.98 15.66 7.15
C GLN A 338 8.95 16.46 7.98
N ASP A 339 8.71 16.10 9.24
CA ASP A 339 7.56 16.63 9.99
C ASP A 339 7.75 18.12 10.34
N GLU A 340 8.96 18.50 10.76
CA GLU A 340 9.37 19.90 10.98
C GLU A 340 9.16 20.82 9.76
N PRO A 341 9.79 20.57 8.59
CA PRO A 341 9.63 21.46 7.44
C PRO A 341 8.18 21.46 6.91
N LEU A 342 7.47 20.33 7.00
CA LEU A 342 6.06 20.24 6.62
C LEU A 342 5.16 21.09 7.55
N LEU A 343 5.31 20.99 8.87
CA LEU A 343 4.54 21.80 9.81
C LEU A 343 4.90 23.28 9.69
N ARG A 344 6.18 23.63 9.48
CA ARG A 344 6.62 25.02 9.22
C ARG A 344 5.93 25.60 7.97
N MET A 345 5.83 24.82 6.89
CA MET A 345 5.09 25.20 5.68
C MET A 345 3.59 25.37 5.93
N ARG A 346 2.98 24.45 6.68
CA ARG A 346 1.55 24.47 7.01
C ARG A 346 1.19 25.64 7.95
N LEU A 347 2.03 25.96 8.93
CA LEU A 347 1.86 27.10 9.83
C LEU A 347 1.93 28.44 9.08
N ALA A 348 2.86 28.59 8.13
CA ALA A 348 2.93 29.78 7.29
C ALA A 348 1.65 29.97 6.45
N LYS A 349 1.18 28.88 5.80
CA LYS A 349 -0.09 28.87 5.07
C LYS A 349 -1.28 29.25 5.97
N LEU A 350 -1.35 28.66 7.17
CA LEU A 350 -2.43 28.87 8.14
C LEU A 350 -2.48 30.33 8.63
N ALA A 351 -1.32 30.93 8.90
CA ALA A 351 -1.21 32.34 9.25
C ALA A 351 -1.64 33.24 8.07
N GLY A 352 -1.32 32.83 6.83
CA GLY A 352 -1.44 33.65 5.62
C GLY A 352 -0.14 34.39 5.28
N THR A 353 1.01 33.90 5.75
CA THR A 353 2.34 34.44 5.46
C THR A 353 2.98 33.70 4.27
N PRO A 354 4.07 34.25 3.66
CA PRO A 354 4.78 33.57 2.59
C PRO A 354 5.26 32.18 3.01
N ILE A 355 4.87 31.15 2.24
CA ILE A 355 5.20 29.75 2.54
C ILE A 355 6.66 29.50 2.15
N PRO A 356 7.54 29.08 3.08
CA PRO A 356 8.93 28.75 2.75
C PRO A 356 8.96 27.40 1.99
N MET A 357 9.55 27.34 0.81
CA MET A 357 9.55 26.11 -0.03
C MET A 357 10.56 25.05 0.45
N LEU A 358 10.28 24.45 1.61
CA LEU A 358 11.16 23.52 2.34
C LEU A 358 11.10 22.08 1.79
N LEU A 359 11.14 21.94 0.46
CA LEU A 359 11.25 20.65 -0.21
C LEU A 359 12.66 20.06 -0.04
N SER A 360 12.76 18.74 -0.10
CA SER A 360 14.04 18.02 0.02
C SER A 360 15.03 18.49 -1.05
N SER A 361 16.23 18.91 -0.64
CA SER A 361 17.24 19.47 -1.56
C SER A 361 17.92 18.39 -2.42
N ASN A 362 18.16 17.21 -1.85
CA ASN A 362 18.86 16.08 -2.48
C ASN A 362 18.06 14.75 -2.55
N GLY A 363 16.90 14.64 -1.90
CA GLY A 363 16.03 13.44 -1.91
C GLY A 363 14.62 13.72 -2.45
N TYR A 364 13.66 12.87 -2.13
CA TYR A 364 12.23 13.11 -2.41
C TYR A 364 11.58 13.82 -1.22
N SER A 365 10.38 14.38 -1.43
CA SER A 365 9.64 15.13 -0.39
C SER A 365 8.32 14.45 -0.01
N GLY A 366 7.69 13.72 -0.93
CA GLY A 366 6.36 13.15 -0.73
C GLY A 366 5.23 14.15 -0.96
N ASN A 367 4.02 13.62 -1.09
CA ASN A 367 2.87 14.39 -1.56
C ASN A 367 2.37 15.45 -0.58
N GLU A 368 2.57 15.25 0.73
CA GLU A 368 2.08 16.16 1.77
C GLU A 368 2.65 17.58 1.66
N PHE A 369 3.87 17.73 1.15
CA PHE A 369 4.47 19.04 0.83
C PHE A 369 3.81 19.69 -0.38
N CYS A 370 3.56 18.90 -1.42
CA CYS A 370 2.88 19.38 -2.63
C CYS A 370 1.47 19.86 -2.27
N ALA A 371 0.76 19.12 -1.41
CA ALA A 371 -0.58 19.44 -0.93
C ALA A 371 -0.68 20.78 -0.17
N VAL A 372 0.42 21.30 0.39
CA VAL A 372 0.41 22.64 1.02
C VAL A 372 0.04 23.72 -0.01
N CYS A 373 0.55 23.64 -1.23
CA CYS A 373 0.31 24.65 -2.27
C CYS A 373 -0.66 24.17 -3.38
N HIS A 374 -0.78 22.86 -3.60
CA HIS A 374 -1.51 22.25 -4.71
C HIS A 374 -2.65 21.36 -4.20
N GLU A 375 -3.60 21.95 -3.44
CA GLU A 375 -4.69 21.22 -2.78
C GLU A 375 -5.59 20.45 -3.76
N GLY A 376 -6.12 21.08 -4.82
CA GLY A 376 -6.97 20.41 -5.80
C GLY A 376 -6.27 19.22 -6.51
N PRO A 377 -5.02 19.37 -6.98
CA PRO A 377 -4.22 18.23 -7.46
C PRO A 377 -4.00 17.12 -6.41
N ALA A 378 -3.78 17.46 -5.13
CA ALA A 378 -3.61 16.46 -4.07
C ALA A 378 -4.91 15.73 -3.71
N GLU A 379 -6.03 16.46 -3.61
CA GLU A 379 -7.38 15.91 -3.44
C GLU A 379 -7.71 14.93 -4.57
N THR A 380 -7.53 15.35 -5.82
CA THR A 380 -7.89 14.54 -6.99
C THR A 380 -6.95 13.35 -7.17
N TRP A 381 -5.66 13.48 -6.82
CA TRP A 381 -4.74 12.34 -6.68
C TRP A 381 -5.21 11.34 -5.62
N SER A 382 -5.68 11.81 -4.45
CA SER A 382 -6.11 10.95 -3.34
C SER A 382 -7.27 10.00 -3.71
N LEU A 383 -8.07 10.37 -4.72
CA LEU A 383 -9.16 9.58 -5.29
C LEU A 383 -8.71 8.56 -6.34
N THR A 384 -7.42 8.49 -6.68
CA THR A 384 -6.89 7.56 -7.69
C THR A 384 -6.35 6.27 -7.07
N ALA A 385 -6.29 5.20 -7.88
CA ALA A 385 -5.62 3.96 -7.49
C ALA A 385 -4.12 4.13 -7.18
N HIS A 386 -3.47 5.18 -7.68
CA HIS A 386 -2.08 5.50 -7.35
C HIS A 386 -1.90 5.87 -5.88
N ALA A 387 -2.87 6.57 -5.26
CA ALA A 387 -2.86 6.93 -3.84
C ALA A 387 -3.14 5.76 -2.89
N GLY A 388 -3.70 4.66 -3.40
CA GLY A 388 -3.90 3.41 -2.66
C GLY A 388 -2.90 2.31 -3.02
N ALA A 389 -1.84 2.61 -3.77
CA ALA A 389 -0.96 1.60 -4.36
C ALA A 389 -0.19 0.78 -3.31
N PHE A 390 0.41 1.40 -2.29
CA PHE A 390 1.18 0.65 -1.29
C PHE A 390 0.27 -0.20 -0.39
N ALA A 391 -0.96 0.25 -0.16
CA ALA A 391 -1.96 -0.50 0.58
C ALA A 391 -2.31 -1.85 -0.09
N THR A 392 -2.05 -2.06 -1.39
CA THR A 392 -2.20 -3.38 -2.00
C THR A 392 -1.08 -4.33 -1.56
N LEU A 393 0.18 -3.88 -1.54
CA LEU A 393 1.31 -4.71 -1.08
C LEU A 393 1.11 -5.15 0.37
N VAL A 394 0.74 -4.20 1.23
CA VAL A 394 0.34 -4.42 2.63
C VAL A 394 -0.81 -5.46 2.73
N ARG A 395 -1.80 -5.39 1.84
CA ARG A 395 -2.92 -6.36 1.73
C ARG A 395 -2.50 -7.74 1.21
N HIS A 396 -1.32 -7.89 0.63
CA HIS A 396 -0.76 -9.17 0.18
C HIS A 396 0.43 -9.67 1.03
N GLY A 397 0.89 -8.89 2.04
CA GLY A 397 2.11 -9.21 2.81
C GLY A 397 3.42 -8.97 2.03
N ALA A 398 3.35 -8.22 0.93
CA ALA A 398 4.46 -7.93 0.02
C ALA A 398 5.05 -6.51 0.22
N ASP A 399 4.67 -5.81 1.29
CA ASP A 399 5.14 -4.45 1.62
C ASP A 399 6.64 -4.35 1.96
N LYS A 400 7.33 -5.50 1.98
CA LYS A 400 8.78 -5.63 2.13
C LYS A 400 9.48 -6.34 0.97
N ASP A 401 8.74 -6.79 -0.04
CA ASP A 401 9.33 -7.44 -1.21
C ASP A 401 9.98 -6.39 -2.12
N SER A 402 11.29 -6.49 -2.28
CA SER A 402 12.09 -5.59 -3.13
C SER A 402 11.73 -5.62 -4.61
N GLU A 403 11.11 -6.68 -5.12
CA GLU A 403 10.59 -6.73 -6.49
C GLU A 403 9.24 -6.00 -6.60
N CYS A 404 8.35 -6.14 -5.61
CA CYS A 404 7.06 -5.45 -5.58
C CYS A 404 7.12 -3.95 -5.24
N VAL A 405 7.88 -3.53 -4.22
CA VAL A 405 7.82 -2.13 -3.73
C VAL A 405 8.19 -1.09 -4.80
N GLY A 406 9.03 -1.46 -5.77
CA GLY A 406 9.55 -0.53 -6.78
C GLY A 406 8.50 0.17 -7.64
N CYS A 407 7.34 -0.45 -7.84
CA CYS A 407 6.21 0.14 -8.58
C CYS A 407 5.16 0.83 -7.67
N HIS A 408 5.33 0.79 -6.34
CA HIS A 408 4.31 1.17 -5.36
C HIS A 408 4.76 2.30 -4.41
N VAL A 409 5.93 2.91 -4.64
CA VAL A 409 6.54 3.94 -3.78
C VAL A 409 7.23 5.04 -4.58
N VAL A 410 7.50 6.17 -3.93
CA VAL A 410 8.29 7.27 -4.49
C VAL A 410 9.79 6.96 -4.41
N GLY A 411 10.48 6.99 -5.55
CA GLY A 411 11.94 7.06 -5.61
C GLY A 411 12.71 5.78 -5.24
N TRP A 412 12.14 4.58 -5.42
CA TRP A 412 12.82 3.31 -5.11
C TRP A 412 14.22 3.21 -5.73
N GLY A 413 15.20 2.80 -4.92
CA GLY A 413 16.60 2.67 -5.33
C GLY A 413 17.30 3.99 -5.69
N LYS A 414 16.74 5.16 -5.34
CA LYS A 414 17.33 6.49 -5.55
C LYS A 414 17.74 7.14 -4.22
N PRO A 415 18.74 8.05 -4.21
CA PRO A 415 19.11 8.81 -3.02
C PRO A 415 17.91 9.55 -2.42
N GLY A 416 17.66 9.34 -1.13
CA GLY A 416 16.55 9.96 -0.40
C GLY A 416 15.15 9.61 -0.93
N GLY A 417 15.01 8.50 -1.65
CA GLY A 417 13.72 7.87 -1.97
C GLY A 417 13.32 6.81 -0.93
N TYR A 418 12.24 6.08 -1.19
CA TYR A 418 11.69 5.10 -0.25
C TYR A 418 12.68 4.00 0.14
N THR A 419 12.70 3.68 1.43
CA THR A 419 13.41 2.55 2.06
C THR A 419 12.44 1.65 2.82
N ILE A 420 12.70 0.34 2.82
CA ILE A 420 11.91 -0.67 3.57
C ILE A 420 12.30 -0.70 5.06
N SER A 421 13.58 -0.58 5.37
CA SER A 421 14.13 -0.77 6.72
C SER A 421 15.23 0.29 6.99
N PRO A 422 14.96 1.34 7.78
CA PRO A 422 13.63 1.72 8.30
C PRO A 422 12.65 2.10 7.18
N PRO A 423 11.32 1.98 7.42
CA PRO A 423 10.30 2.44 6.48
C PRO A 423 10.29 3.97 6.38
N THR A 424 9.82 4.50 5.24
CA THR A 424 9.67 5.96 5.01
C THR A 424 8.24 6.28 4.55
N PRO A 425 7.25 6.34 5.48
CA PRO A 425 5.83 6.32 5.12
C PRO A 425 5.34 7.47 4.24
N HIS A 426 5.98 8.65 4.31
CA HIS A 426 5.65 9.79 3.47
C HIS A 426 6.01 9.61 1.97
N LEU A 427 6.73 8.53 1.64
CA LEU A 427 7.08 8.11 0.28
C LEU A 427 6.36 6.82 -0.16
N GLU A 428 5.42 6.30 0.64
CA GLU A 428 4.53 5.22 0.21
C GLU A 428 3.54 5.70 -0.84
N ASN A 429 3.10 4.78 -1.71
CA ASN A 429 2.18 4.99 -2.84
C ASN A 429 2.85 5.65 -4.07
N VAL A 430 2.14 5.62 -5.21
CA VAL A 430 2.62 6.25 -6.45
C VAL A 430 2.28 7.74 -6.35
N GLY A 431 3.27 8.53 -5.94
CA GLY A 431 3.13 9.95 -5.63
C GLY A 431 3.33 10.88 -6.84
N CYS A 432 3.21 12.19 -6.59
CA CYS A 432 3.44 13.24 -7.60
C CYS A 432 4.83 13.12 -8.22
N GLU A 433 5.84 12.78 -7.41
CA GLU A 433 7.23 12.69 -7.83
C GLU A 433 7.56 11.43 -8.67
N ASN A 434 6.65 10.45 -8.78
CA ASN A 434 6.79 9.35 -9.74
C ASN A 434 6.49 9.81 -11.19
N CYS A 435 5.51 10.70 -11.37
CA CYS A 435 5.09 11.18 -12.70
C CYS A 435 5.80 12.48 -13.10
N HIS A 436 5.90 13.43 -12.18
CA HIS A 436 6.54 14.73 -12.43
C HIS A 436 8.05 14.71 -12.18
N GLY A 437 8.62 13.58 -11.72
CA GLY A 437 10.00 13.52 -11.27
C GLY A 437 10.23 14.24 -9.94
N ARG A 438 11.51 14.30 -9.54
CA ARG A 438 11.94 14.81 -8.25
C ARG A 438 11.52 16.27 -8.02
N GLY A 439 10.71 16.52 -6.99
CA GLY A 439 10.03 17.79 -6.78
C GLY A 439 10.87 18.87 -6.12
N GLY A 440 11.85 18.51 -5.30
CA GLY A 440 12.68 19.44 -4.50
C GLY A 440 14.12 19.62 -5.02
N PRO A 441 14.75 20.81 -4.88
CA PRO A 441 14.10 22.10 -4.67
C PRO A 441 13.07 22.36 -5.79
N HIS A 442 12.07 23.21 -5.55
CA HIS A 442 10.86 23.25 -6.37
C HIS A 442 11.15 23.35 -7.88
N GLN A 443 10.66 22.36 -8.65
CA GLN A 443 10.95 22.16 -10.07
C GLN A 443 12.44 21.88 -10.34
N SER A 444 12.97 20.84 -9.67
CA SER A 444 14.37 20.43 -9.78
C SER A 444 14.73 19.96 -11.20
N PRO A 445 16.03 19.91 -11.59
CA PRO A 445 16.43 19.45 -12.92
C PRO A 445 15.90 18.03 -13.23
N GLY A 446 15.08 17.92 -14.26
CA GLY A 446 14.34 16.69 -14.60
C GLY A 446 12.88 16.66 -14.13
N PHE A 447 12.38 17.73 -13.49
CA PHE A 447 10.96 17.88 -13.18
C PHE A 447 10.13 18.16 -14.44
N VAL A 448 9.04 17.42 -14.64
CA VAL A 448 8.16 17.48 -15.82
C VAL A 448 6.81 18.09 -15.43
N ALA A 449 6.63 19.39 -15.67
CA ALA A 449 5.37 20.08 -15.43
C ALA A 449 4.25 19.67 -16.42
N GLY A 450 4.62 19.12 -17.58
CA GLY A 450 3.72 18.63 -18.62
C GLY A 450 4.51 18.17 -19.85
N GLY A 451 3.88 17.41 -20.74
CA GLY A 451 4.52 16.81 -21.91
C GLY A 451 4.13 15.34 -22.05
N ASP A 452 5.01 14.55 -22.65
CA ASP A 452 4.88 13.09 -22.69
C ASP A 452 5.25 12.47 -21.33
N PHE A 453 4.32 11.72 -20.75
CA PHE A 453 4.51 10.96 -19.51
C PHE A 453 4.70 9.45 -19.76
N ALA A 454 4.71 8.98 -21.02
CA ALA A 454 4.87 7.56 -21.34
C ALA A 454 6.14 6.93 -20.74
N PRO A 455 7.31 7.60 -20.71
CA PRO A 455 8.50 7.07 -20.03
C PRO A 455 8.30 6.85 -18.53
N ALA A 456 7.56 7.75 -17.86
CA ALA A 456 7.24 7.61 -16.44
C ALA A 456 6.24 6.47 -16.21
N CYS A 457 5.16 6.40 -17.00
CA CYS A 457 4.19 5.32 -16.93
C CYS A 457 4.83 3.94 -17.17
N ALA A 458 5.69 3.80 -18.19
CA ALA A 458 6.30 2.54 -18.61
C ALA A 458 7.22 1.89 -17.56
N THR A 459 7.69 2.67 -16.57
CA THR A 459 8.46 2.13 -15.42
C THR A 459 7.68 1.04 -14.67
N CYS A 460 6.37 1.24 -14.50
CA CYS A 460 5.46 0.34 -13.78
C CYS A 460 4.48 -0.37 -14.73
N HIS A 461 4.00 0.32 -15.77
CA HIS A 461 3.04 -0.18 -16.74
C HIS A 461 3.74 -0.66 -18.02
N ASN A 462 4.24 -1.88 -17.98
CA ASN A 462 4.86 -2.58 -19.10
C ASN A 462 4.32 -4.02 -19.21
N GLU A 463 4.70 -4.73 -20.28
CA GLU A 463 4.17 -6.05 -20.63
C GLU A 463 4.25 -7.10 -19.52
N GLN A 464 5.21 -6.98 -18.58
CA GLN A 464 5.39 -7.93 -17.48
C GLN A 464 4.47 -7.65 -16.28
N HIS A 465 4.11 -6.38 -16.06
CA HIS A 465 3.51 -5.90 -14.80
C HIS A 465 2.07 -5.39 -14.95
N SER A 466 1.63 -5.02 -16.15
CA SER A 466 0.30 -4.44 -16.39
C SER A 466 -0.35 -5.00 -17.65
N LEU A 467 -1.30 -5.92 -17.49
CA LEU A 467 -2.06 -6.48 -18.61
C LEU A 467 -2.97 -5.42 -19.24
N GLY A 468 -3.00 -5.38 -20.59
CA GLY A 468 -3.89 -4.49 -21.33
C GLY A 468 -3.67 -2.98 -21.12
N PHE A 469 -2.47 -2.57 -20.71
CA PHE A 469 -2.12 -1.14 -20.64
C PHE A 469 -1.90 -0.57 -22.04
N ASP A 470 -2.71 0.42 -22.40
CA ASP A 470 -2.46 1.33 -23.52
C ASP A 470 -2.31 2.76 -22.97
N TYR A 471 -1.19 3.41 -23.27
CA TYR A 471 -0.92 4.77 -22.83
C TYR A 471 -2.01 5.76 -23.26
N ALA A 472 -2.47 5.68 -24.52
CA ALA A 472 -3.44 6.62 -25.07
C ALA A 472 -4.82 6.51 -24.38
N SER A 473 -5.28 5.29 -24.10
CA SER A 473 -6.55 5.00 -23.40
C SER A 473 -6.48 5.15 -21.88
N PHE A 474 -5.30 5.29 -21.28
CA PHE A 474 -5.13 5.40 -19.82
C PHE A 474 -4.78 6.80 -19.33
N VAL A 475 -4.01 7.60 -20.09
CA VAL A 475 -3.71 9.00 -19.71
C VAL A 475 -4.96 9.83 -19.41
N PRO A 476 -6.07 9.76 -20.19
CA PRO A 476 -7.30 10.47 -19.88
C PRO A 476 -7.96 10.08 -18.53
N LYS A 477 -7.52 9.00 -17.87
CA LYS A 477 -8.01 8.55 -16.57
C LYS A 477 -7.19 9.06 -15.39
N VAL A 478 -6.01 9.66 -15.64
CA VAL A 478 -5.05 10.11 -14.60
C VAL A 478 -4.50 11.53 -14.81
N GLY A 479 -4.65 12.12 -15.99
CA GLY A 479 -4.17 13.48 -16.28
C GLY A 479 -4.92 14.56 -15.51
N CYS A 480 -4.20 15.57 -15.00
CA CYS A 480 -4.72 16.57 -14.05
C CYS A 480 -6.05 17.23 -14.50
N ARG A 481 -6.24 17.50 -15.80
CA ARG A 481 -7.47 18.13 -16.32
C ARG A 481 -8.70 17.23 -16.29
N SER A 482 -8.54 15.90 -16.38
CA SER A 482 -9.67 14.96 -16.34
C SER A 482 -9.99 14.53 -14.92
N ILE A 483 -8.96 14.30 -14.08
CA ILE A 483 -9.17 14.01 -12.65
C ILE A 483 -9.64 15.24 -11.84
N ALA A 484 -9.50 16.46 -12.36
CA ALA A 484 -10.08 17.68 -11.78
C ALA A 484 -11.57 17.51 -11.39
N LYS A 485 -12.34 16.81 -12.23
CA LYS A 485 -13.77 16.53 -12.00
C LYS A 485 -14.04 15.62 -10.80
N LEU A 486 -13.05 14.90 -10.29
CA LEU A 486 -13.19 14.08 -9.09
C LEU A 486 -13.37 14.94 -7.83
N ALA A 487 -12.86 16.18 -7.82
CA ALA A 487 -13.08 17.13 -6.73
C ALA A 487 -14.54 17.62 -6.66
N GLU A 488 -15.23 17.67 -7.80
CA GLU A 488 -16.62 18.11 -7.94
C GLU A 488 -17.63 17.02 -7.50
N LEU A 489 -17.18 15.78 -7.26
CA LEU A 489 -18.05 14.66 -6.89
C LEU A 489 -18.65 14.84 -5.49
N PRO A 490 -19.93 14.43 -5.26
CA PRO A 490 -20.50 14.38 -3.92
C PRO A 490 -19.68 13.47 -2.98
N ARG A 491 -19.56 13.86 -1.72
CA ARG A 491 -18.83 13.12 -0.67
C ARG A 491 -19.09 11.61 -0.69
N ALA A 492 -20.36 11.19 -0.75
CA ALA A 492 -20.73 9.77 -0.77
C ALA A 492 -20.22 8.99 -2.00
N GLU A 493 -19.96 9.66 -3.13
CA GLU A 493 -19.32 9.05 -4.31
C GLU A 493 -17.80 8.99 -4.13
N LYS A 494 -17.19 10.05 -3.59
CA LYS A 494 -15.77 10.06 -3.19
C LYS A 494 -15.45 8.95 -2.17
N GLU A 495 -16.33 8.74 -1.20
CA GLU A 495 -16.24 7.66 -0.20
C GLU A 495 -16.35 6.27 -0.85
N ARG A 496 -17.30 6.05 -1.78
CA ARG A 496 -17.40 4.81 -2.58
C ARG A 496 -16.13 4.53 -3.40
N ILE A 497 -15.56 5.56 -4.02
CA ILE A 497 -14.28 5.44 -4.76
C ILE A 497 -13.18 4.97 -3.82
N LEU A 498 -13.03 5.61 -2.64
CA LEU A 498 -12.02 5.20 -1.65
C LEU A 498 -12.25 3.78 -1.10
N GLU A 499 -13.50 3.37 -0.86
CA GLU A 499 -13.84 1.99 -0.48
C GLU A 499 -13.52 0.95 -1.58
N SER A 500 -13.46 1.37 -2.84
CA SER A 500 -13.10 0.52 -3.98
C SER A 500 -11.58 0.37 -4.17
N LEU A 501 -10.75 1.21 -3.55
CA LEU A 501 -9.31 1.22 -3.82
C LEU A 501 -8.62 -0.09 -3.38
N GLY A 502 -7.73 -0.55 -4.27
CA GLY A 502 -7.02 -1.82 -4.15
C GLY A 502 -7.90 -3.07 -4.29
N ARG A 503 -9.21 -2.97 -4.59
CA ARG A 503 -9.99 -4.14 -5.02
C ARG A 503 -9.55 -4.57 -6.42
N PRO A 504 -9.54 -5.88 -6.76
CA PRO A 504 -9.35 -6.33 -8.14
C PRO A 504 -10.36 -5.66 -9.09
N ARG A 505 -9.91 -5.33 -10.29
CA ARG A 505 -10.78 -4.85 -11.38
C ARG A 505 -11.22 -6.02 -12.25
N GLU A 506 -12.32 -5.86 -12.99
CA GLU A 506 -12.71 -6.82 -14.02
C GLU A 506 -11.60 -6.97 -15.09
N PRO A 507 -11.43 -8.17 -15.69
CA PRO A 507 -10.19 -8.52 -16.39
C PRO A 507 -10.02 -7.77 -17.71
N ILE A 508 -8.86 -7.13 -17.87
CA ILE A 508 -8.43 -6.50 -19.13
C ILE A 508 -7.85 -7.56 -20.09
N LEU A 509 -8.59 -8.66 -20.26
CA LEU A 509 -8.23 -9.77 -21.14
C LEU A 509 -8.84 -9.61 -22.53
N GLY A 510 -7.98 -9.18 -23.45
CA GLY A 510 -8.22 -9.10 -24.89
C GLY A 510 -8.97 -7.85 -25.36
N ASN A 511 -9.08 -7.70 -26.68
CA ASN A 511 -9.92 -6.70 -27.33
C ASN A 511 -11.39 -6.89 -26.91
N ALA A 512 -12.08 -5.80 -26.56
CA ALA A 512 -13.50 -5.83 -26.18
C ALA A 512 -14.41 -6.33 -27.32
N ASN A 513 -13.96 -6.21 -28.58
CA ASN A 513 -14.67 -6.68 -29.76
C ASN A 513 -14.32 -8.12 -30.18
N ALA A 514 -13.32 -8.76 -29.55
CA ALA A 514 -12.96 -10.13 -29.84
C ALA A 514 -13.94 -11.13 -29.19
N SER A 515 -14.34 -12.14 -29.95
CA SER A 515 -15.20 -13.22 -29.48
C SER A 515 -14.42 -14.39 -28.90
N PHE A 516 -15.02 -15.06 -27.91
CA PHE A 516 -14.59 -16.36 -27.40
C PHE A 516 -14.93 -17.47 -28.40
N MET A 517 -14.16 -18.57 -28.36
CA MET A 517 -14.22 -19.69 -29.29
C MET A 517 -14.36 -21.06 -28.58
N GLY A 518 -14.13 -21.12 -27.27
CA GLY A 518 -14.06 -22.34 -26.47
C GLY A 518 -12.70 -23.05 -26.56
N SER A 519 -12.32 -23.78 -25.51
CA SER A 519 -11.01 -24.46 -25.42
C SER A 519 -10.74 -25.46 -26.56
N GLU A 520 -11.78 -26.01 -27.19
CA GLU A 520 -11.64 -26.98 -28.28
C GLU A 520 -10.97 -26.36 -29.52
N ALA A 521 -11.17 -25.06 -29.77
CA ALA A 521 -10.50 -24.33 -30.85
C ALA A 521 -8.96 -24.28 -30.69
N CYS A 522 -8.45 -24.41 -29.46
CA CYS A 522 -7.02 -24.44 -29.17
C CYS A 522 -6.40 -25.83 -29.36
N ARG A 523 -7.20 -26.90 -29.27
CA ARG A 523 -6.75 -28.29 -29.07
C ARG A 523 -5.83 -28.82 -30.16
N SER A 524 -6.06 -28.43 -31.42
CA SER A 524 -5.29 -28.92 -32.58
C SER A 524 -3.85 -28.38 -32.61
N CYS A 525 -3.60 -27.21 -32.01
CA CYS A 525 -2.28 -26.56 -31.97
C CYS A 525 -1.61 -26.67 -30.60
N HIS A 526 -2.39 -26.80 -29.53
CA HIS A 526 -1.94 -26.81 -28.13
C HIS A 526 -2.35 -28.12 -27.42
N ALA A 527 -2.09 -29.26 -28.06
CA ALA A 527 -2.59 -30.56 -27.62
C ALA A 527 -2.02 -31.00 -26.26
N ALA A 528 -0.81 -30.58 -25.90
CA ALA A 528 -0.19 -30.88 -24.61
C ALA A 528 -0.79 -30.02 -23.48
N GLU A 529 -0.92 -28.72 -23.73
CA GLU A 529 -1.47 -27.74 -22.80
C GLU A 529 -2.97 -28.01 -22.53
N TYR A 530 -3.71 -28.34 -23.60
CA TYR A 530 -5.10 -28.80 -23.51
C TYR A 530 -5.22 -30.07 -22.67
N ALA A 531 -4.31 -31.05 -22.81
CA ALA A 531 -4.35 -32.27 -22.00
C ALA A 531 -4.10 -31.98 -20.51
N THR A 532 -3.18 -31.07 -20.19
CA THR A 532 -2.97 -30.58 -18.81
C THR A 532 -4.22 -29.88 -18.26
N TRP A 533 -4.82 -28.95 -19.02
CA TRP A 533 -6.04 -28.24 -18.62
C TRP A 533 -7.24 -29.19 -18.44
N ALA A 534 -7.43 -30.16 -19.35
CA ALA A 534 -8.54 -31.11 -19.32
C ALA A 534 -8.51 -32.03 -18.09
N GLY A 535 -7.31 -32.37 -17.58
CA GLY A 535 -7.14 -33.06 -16.29
C GLY A 535 -7.34 -32.16 -15.06
N GLY A 536 -7.33 -30.84 -15.22
CA GLY A 536 -7.40 -29.85 -14.14
C GLY A 536 -8.76 -29.72 -13.46
N ALA A 537 -8.88 -28.74 -12.57
CA ALA A 537 -10.14 -28.38 -11.91
C ALA A 537 -11.04 -27.51 -12.82
N HIS A 538 -10.43 -26.57 -13.57
CA HIS A 538 -11.13 -25.61 -14.43
C HIS A 538 -11.95 -26.28 -15.54
N ALA A 539 -11.41 -27.29 -16.22
CA ALA A 539 -12.15 -28.10 -17.20
C ALA A 539 -13.34 -28.90 -16.62
N ARG A 540 -13.43 -28.98 -15.28
CA ARG A 540 -14.45 -29.70 -14.50
C ARG A 540 -15.27 -28.77 -13.58
N SER A 541 -15.21 -27.45 -13.78
CA SER A 541 -15.83 -26.43 -12.93
C SER A 541 -17.34 -26.63 -12.74
N ILE A 542 -18.08 -26.93 -13.81
CA ILE A 542 -19.54 -27.13 -13.77
C ILE A 542 -19.94 -28.36 -12.96
N ALA A 543 -19.16 -29.44 -13.00
CA ALA A 543 -19.42 -30.66 -12.21
C ALA A 543 -19.30 -30.45 -10.68
N SER A 544 -18.83 -29.28 -10.23
CA SER A 544 -18.89 -28.86 -8.83
C SER A 544 -20.18 -28.09 -8.48
N LEU A 545 -20.81 -27.44 -9.46
CA LEU A 545 -22.10 -26.74 -9.32
C LEU A 545 -23.28 -27.71 -9.47
N GLU A 546 -23.21 -28.67 -10.38
CA GLU A 546 -24.24 -29.72 -10.56
C GLU A 546 -24.47 -30.48 -9.25
N LYS A 547 -23.39 -30.88 -8.57
CA LYS A 547 -23.42 -31.52 -7.24
C LYS A 547 -23.98 -30.66 -6.10
N LYS A 548 -24.20 -29.37 -6.34
CA LYS A 548 -24.78 -28.39 -5.40
C LYS A 548 -26.10 -27.82 -5.90
N GLU A 549 -26.65 -28.34 -7.00
CA GLU A 549 -27.85 -27.80 -7.67
C GLU A 549 -27.73 -26.31 -8.07
N LYS A 550 -26.49 -25.83 -8.26
CA LYS A 550 -26.13 -24.44 -8.63
C LYS A 550 -25.76 -24.26 -10.10
N ALA A 551 -25.92 -25.30 -10.91
CA ALA A 551 -25.54 -25.32 -12.33
C ALA A 551 -26.33 -24.34 -13.23
N ALA A 552 -27.43 -23.76 -12.73
CA ALA A 552 -28.22 -22.73 -13.41
C ALA A 552 -28.20 -21.36 -12.69
N ASP A 553 -27.35 -21.17 -11.67
CA ASP A 553 -27.25 -19.93 -10.89
C ASP A 553 -26.35 -18.92 -11.62
N PRO A 554 -26.87 -17.77 -12.12
CA PRO A 554 -26.07 -16.80 -12.87
C PRO A 554 -24.92 -16.19 -12.06
N GLY A 555 -25.03 -16.16 -10.72
CA GLY A 555 -23.96 -15.71 -9.84
C GLY A 555 -22.78 -16.70 -9.85
N CYS A 556 -23.07 -18.00 -9.79
CA CYS A 556 -22.04 -19.04 -9.88
C CYS A 556 -21.47 -19.19 -11.30
N LEU A 557 -22.31 -19.06 -12.33
CA LEU A 557 -21.88 -19.20 -13.73
C LEU A 557 -20.79 -18.19 -14.10
N ARG A 558 -20.83 -16.94 -13.60
CA ARG A 558 -19.77 -15.91 -13.83
C ARG A 558 -18.34 -16.41 -13.61
N CYS A 559 -18.14 -17.38 -12.72
CA CYS A 559 -16.82 -17.91 -12.34
C CYS A 559 -16.61 -19.38 -12.78
N HIS A 560 -17.57 -20.01 -13.45
CA HIS A 560 -17.55 -21.44 -13.77
C HIS A 560 -17.73 -21.78 -15.27
N VAL A 561 -18.05 -20.81 -16.13
CA VAL A 561 -18.19 -21.01 -17.59
C VAL A 561 -17.37 -19.99 -18.39
N THR A 562 -16.99 -20.37 -19.60
CA THR A 562 -16.10 -19.59 -20.47
C THR A 562 -16.77 -18.31 -20.95
N GLY A 563 -16.18 -17.16 -20.61
CA GLY A 563 -16.58 -15.85 -21.10
C GLY A 563 -18.03 -15.44 -20.82
N PHE A 564 -18.58 -15.78 -19.63
CA PHE A 564 -20.01 -15.57 -19.31
C PHE A 564 -20.55 -14.18 -19.71
N GLY A 565 -21.46 -14.16 -20.69
CA GLY A 565 -22.10 -12.95 -21.20
C GLY A 565 -21.22 -12.01 -22.02
N ARG A 566 -20.02 -12.44 -22.44
CA ARG A 566 -19.14 -11.74 -23.40
C ARG A 566 -19.39 -12.25 -24.84
N PRO A 567 -18.96 -11.54 -25.90
CA PRO A 567 -19.13 -11.99 -27.29
C PRO A 567 -18.56 -13.40 -27.52
N GLY A 568 -19.34 -14.31 -28.12
CA GLY A 568 -18.96 -15.72 -28.33
C GLY A 568 -18.85 -16.60 -27.06
N GLY A 569 -18.92 -16.00 -25.87
CA GLY A 569 -18.88 -16.72 -24.60
C GLY A 569 -20.25 -17.27 -24.18
N PHE A 570 -20.30 -17.96 -23.04
CA PHE A 570 -21.52 -18.61 -22.56
C PHE A 570 -22.66 -17.58 -22.37
N PRO A 571 -23.82 -17.72 -23.03
CA PRO A 571 -24.91 -16.73 -22.94
C PRO A 571 -25.51 -16.64 -21.53
N LYS A 572 -26.01 -15.46 -21.15
CA LYS A 572 -26.58 -15.20 -19.80
C LYS A 572 -27.87 -15.99 -19.53
N ASP A 573 -28.54 -16.37 -20.59
CA ASP A 573 -29.75 -17.18 -20.71
C ASP A 573 -29.47 -18.59 -21.27
N GLY A 574 -28.19 -18.92 -21.50
CA GLY A 574 -27.74 -20.20 -22.05
C GLY A 574 -27.83 -21.35 -21.05
N THR A 575 -27.87 -22.58 -21.56
CA THR A 575 -27.85 -23.80 -20.74
C THR A 575 -26.59 -24.62 -21.00
N ILE A 576 -26.13 -25.36 -19.98
CA ILE A 576 -24.96 -26.25 -20.08
C ILE A 576 -25.08 -27.26 -21.24
N ALA A 577 -26.29 -27.79 -21.46
CA ALA A 577 -26.56 -28.73 -22.56
C ALA A 577 -26.51 -28.07 -23.95
N ALA A 578 -26.81 -26.78 -24.06
CA ALA A 578 -26.75 -26.03 -25.33
C ALA A 578 -25.33 -25.50 -25.65
N HIS A 579 -24.47 -25.35 -24.65
CA HIS A 579 -23.12 -24.78 -24.81
C HIS A 579 -22.02 -25.63 -24.15
N PRO A 580 -21.91 -26.94 -24.47
CA PRO A 580 -21.04 -27.86 -23.74
C PRO A 580 -19.55 -27.47 -23.75
N ASP A 581 -19.06 -26.86 -24.83
CA ASP A 581 -17.64 -26.47 -24.93
C ASP A 581 -17.31 -25.24 -24.07
N LEU A 582 -18.30 -24.37 -23.84
CA LEU A 582 -18.20 -23.18 -23.00
C LEU A 582 -18.63 -23.45 -21.54
N ALA A 583 -19.30 -24.57 -21.26
CA ALA A 583 -19.78 -24.97 -19.93
C ALA A 583 -18.66 -25.48 -18.98
N ARG A 584 -17.59 -24.70 -18.88
CA ARG A 584 -16.35 -24.99 -18.14
C ARG A 584 -15.50 -23.71 -18.05
N VAL A 585 -14.56 -23.62 -17.11
CA VAL A 585 -13.53 -22.56 -17.15
C VAL A 585 -12.49 -22.97 -18.20
N GLY A 586 -12.43 -22.21 -19.28
CA GLY A 586 -11.68 -22.51 -20.50
C GLY A 586 -10.30 -21.83 -20.57
N CYS A 587 -9.58 -22.07 -21.66
CA CYS A 587 -8.30 -21.40 -21.90
C CYS A 587 -8.45 -19.88 -21.97
N GLU A 588 -9.53 -19.41 -22.57
CA GLU A 588 -9.78 -17.99 -22.86
C GLU A 588 -10.12 -17.16 -21.61
N ASP A 589 -10.56 -17.79 -20.52
CA ASP A 589 -10.76 -17.10 -19.23
C ASP A 589 -9.43 -16.69 -18.58
N CYS A 590 -8.35 -17.41 -18.89
CA CYS A 590 -6.98 -17.08 -18.46
C CYS A 590 -6.23 -16.22 -19.50
N HIS A 591 -6.44 -16.48 -20.79
CA HIS A 591 -5.61 -15.96 -21.88
C HIS A 591 -6.31 -14.88 -22.74
N GLY A 592 -7.61 -14.66 -22.57
CA GLY A 592 -8.43 -13.77 -23.40
C GLY A 592 -9.06 -14.46 -24.63
N PRO A 593 -9.96 -13.77 -25.36
CA PRO A 593 -10.75 -14.35 -26.43
C PRO A 593 -9.89 -14.70 -27.66
N GLY A 594 -10.02 -15.91 -28.16
CA GLY A 594 -9.12 -16.51 -29.16
C GLY A 594 -9.46 -16.23 -30.62
N SER A 595 -10.59 -15.56 -30.94
CA SER A 595 -11.01 -15.30 -32.33
C SER A 595 -9.94 -14.61 -33.18
N GLU A 596 -9.26 -13.57 -32.66
CA GLU A 596 -8.16 -12.89 -33.35
C GLU A 596 -6.88 -13.75 -33.46
N HIS A 597 -6.77 -14.84 -32.69
CA HIS A 597 -5.64 -15.77 -32.73
C HIS A 597 -5.86 -16.92 -33.72
N VAL A 598 -7.09 -17.44 -33.82
CA VAL A 598 -7.44 -18.55 -34.72
C VAL A 598 -7.85 -18.11 -36.13
N ALA A 599 -8.11 -16.81 -36.34
CA ALA A 599 -8.50 -16.26 -37.64
C ALA A 599 -7.48 -16.54 -38.77
N GLU A 600 -7.99 -16.63 -40.00
CA GLU A 600 -7.18 -16.83 -41.19
C GLU A 600 -6.24 -15.62 -41.42
N GLY A 601 -4.97 -15.88 -41.69
CA GLY A 601 -3.95 -14.83 -41.83
C GLY A 601 -3.52 -14.14 -40.53
N ALA A 602 -4.04 -14.53 -39.36
CA ALA A 602 -3.72 -13.89 -38.08
C ALA A 602 -2.22 -13.93 -37.73
N SER A 603 -1.73 -12.85 -37.12
CA SER A 603 -0.33 -12.73 -36.69
C SER A 603 0.05 -13.70 -35.56
N ARG A 604 -0.93 -14.25 -34.81
CA ARG A 604 -0.84 -15.17 -33.65
C ARG A 604 -0.02 -14.73 -32.44
N ARG A 605 0.96 -13.84 -32.62
CA ARG A 605 1.68 -13.13 -31.56
C ARG A 605 0.87 -11.89 -31.17
N GLY A 606 0.76 -11.61 -29.86
CA GLY A 606 0.03 -10.46 -29.34
C GLY A 606 -1.50 -10.58 -29.34
N THR A 607 -2.08 -11.50 -30.11
CA THR A 607 -3.54 -11.71 -30.20
C THR A 607 -4.14 -12.54 -29.06
N ILE A 608 -3.31 -13.08 -28.16
CA ILE A 608 -3.73 -13.79 -26.96
C ILE A 608 -2.67 -13.60 -25.86
N VAL A 609 -3.07 -13.58 -24.58
CA VAL A 609 -2.18 -13.20 -23.46
C VAL A 609 -1.28 -14.37 -23.04
N SER A 610 0.04 -14.21 -23.19
CA SER A 610 1.01 -15.08 -22.50
C SER A 610 1.10 -14.72 -21.02
N LEU A 611 1.03 -15.72 -20.14
CA LEU A 611 1.15 -15.57 -18.69
C LEU A 611 2.53 -15.99 -18.15
N GLY A 612 3.30 -16.80 -18.89
CA GLY A 612 4.54 -17.43 -18.40
C GLY A 612 5.75 -16.50 -18.27
N ASP A 613 5.58 -15.22 -18.61
CA ASP A 613 6.56 -14.12 -18.50
C ASP A 613 6.00 -12.94 -17.69
N LYS A 614 4.85 -13.13 -17.01
CA LYS A 614 4.13 -12.09 -16.27
C LYS A 614 4.40 -12.18 -14.76
N CYS A 615 4.39 -11.03 -14.10
CA CYS A 615 4.51 -10.94 -12.65
C CYS A 615 3.36 -11.69 -11.95
N LYS A 616 3.67 -12.72 -11.16
CA LYS A 616 2.67 -13.56 -10.46
C LYS A 616 1.75 -12.72 -9.56
N SER A 617 2.32 -11.79 -8.80
CA SER A 617 1.61 -10.94 -7.83
C SER A 617 0.89 -9.76 -8.49
N CYS A 618 1.51 -9.05 -9.43
CA CYS A 618 0.93 -7.82 -9.98
C CYS A 618 0.02 -8.04 -11.20
N ALA A 619 0.37 -8.99 -12.07
CA ALA A 619 -0.31 -9.21 -13.35
C ALA A 619 -1.23 -10.45 -13.34
N ILE A 620 -0.75 -11.60 -12.87
CA ILE A 620 -1.56 -12.85 -12.91
C ILE A 620 -2.74 -12.80 -11.91
N LEU A 621 -2.61 -12.10 -10.78
CA LEU A 621 -3.75 -11.83 -9.89
C LEU A 621 -4.89 -11.05 -10.55
N GLN A 622 -4.64 -10.26 -11.60
CA GLN A 622 -5.69 -9.56 -12.37
C GLN A 622 -6.54 -10.51 -13.22
N VAL A 623 -6.05 -11.74 -13.42
CA VAL A 623 -6.75 -12.84 -14.11
C VAL A 623 -7.45 -13.72 -13.07
N CYS A 624 -6.69 -14.31 -12.15
CA CYS A 624 -7.24 -15.27 -11.18
C CYS A 624 -8.19 -14.61 -10.16
N GLY A 625 -7.89 -13.40 -9.70
CA GLY A 625 -8.68 -12.68 -8.69
C GLY A 625 -10.05 -12.17 -9.16
N THR A 626 -10.43 -12.47 -10.40
CA THR A 626 -11.78 -12.22 -10.95
C THR A 626 -12.80 -13.26 -10.49
N CYS A 627 -12.32 -14.48 -10.23
CA CYS A 627 -13.10 -15.62 -9.76
C CYS A 627 -12.69 -16.04 -8.34
N HIS A 628 -11.40 -15.85 -7.98
CA HIS A 628 -10.84 -16.21 -6.69
C HIS A 628 -10.59 -14.97 -5.80
N ASP A 629 -11.67 -14.34 -5.36
CA ASP A 629 -11.68 -13.37 -4.25
C ASP A 629 -12.03 -14.05 -2.91
N ASP A 630 -12.16 -13.31 -1.80
CA ASP A 630 -12.47 -13.95 -0.51
C ASP A 630 -13.94 -14.37 -0.35
N ALA A 631 -14.83 -13.94 -1.24
CA ALA A 631 -16.23 -14.34 -1.23
C ALA A 631 -16.40 -15.71 -1.90
N ASN A 632 -15.53 -16.04 -2.86
CA ASN A 632 -15.60 -17.24 -3.69
C ASN A 632 -14.52 -18.30 -3.36
N ASP A 633 -13.28 -17.88 -3.03
CA ASP A 633 -12.17 -18.74 -2.61
C ASP A 633 -11.35 -18.09 -1.47
N PRO A 634 -11.86 -18.15 -0.21
CA PRO A 634 -11.29 -17.47 0.95
C PRO A 634 -9.77 -17.69 1.14
N GLY A 635 -8.99 -16.62 0.95
CA GLY A 635 -7.54 -16.65 1.15
C GLY A 635 -6.71 -17.14 -0.05
N PHE A 636 -7.32 -17.43 -1.20
CA PHE A 636 -6.61 -17.80 -2.44
C PHE A 636 -5.43 -16.88 -2.74
N ARG A 637 -5.62 -15.57 -2.57
CA ARG A 637 -4.64 -14.52 -2.86
C ARG A 637 -3.33 -14.63 -2.06
N PHE A 638 -3.26 -15.48 -1.04
CA PHE A 638 -2.07 -15.77 -0.22
C PHE A 638 -1.41 -17.11 -0.57
N GLU A 639 -2.12 -18.01 -1.26
CA GLU A 639 -1.55 -19.21 -1.87
C GLU A 639 -1.25 -19.01 -3.37
N VAL A 640 -1.46 -17.81 -3.92
CA VAL A 640 -1.61 -17.60 -5.37
C VAL A 640 -0.47 -18.16 -6.21
N GLU A 641 0.79 -18.02 -5.77
CA GLU A 641 1.94 -18.55 -6.53
C GLU A 641 1.91 -20.08 -6.65
N LYS A 642 1.62 -20.76 -5.55
CA LYS A 642 1.42 -22.22 -5.47
C LYS A 642 0.22 -22.67 -6.30
N LYS A 643 -0.84 -21.86 -6.41
CA LYS A 643 -2.00 -22.13 -7.28
C LYS A 643 -1.64 -21.96 -8.76
N ILE A 644 -0.92 -20.88 -9.11
CA ILE A 644 -0.40 -20.60 -10.46
C ILE A 644 0.52 -21.73 -10.92
N GLU A 645 1.47 -22.15 -10.08
CA GLU A 645 2.40 -23.23 -10.38
C GLU A 645 1.68 -24.57 -10.60
N ALA A 646 0.59 -24.83 -9.86
CA ALA A 646 -0.26 -26.00 -10.10
C ALA A 646 -1.08 -25.92 -11.41
N GLN A 647 -1.23 -24.75 -12.04
CA GLN A 647 -1.83 -24.57 -13.37
C GLN A 647 -0.79 -24.33 -14.50
N ALA A 648 0.49 -24.26 -14.15
CA ALA A 648 1.57 -23.87 -15.06
C ALA A 648 1.89 -24.99 -16.08
N HIS A 649 1.23 -24.91 -17.23
CA HIS A 649 1.67 -25.58 -18.45
C HIS A 649 2.82 -24.79 -19.08
N GLY A 650 3.78 -25.49 -19.69
CA GLY A 650 5.06 -24.90 -20.12
C GLY A 650 4.92 -23.79 -21.16
N THR A 651 5.83 -22.82 -21.15
CA THR A 651 5.87 -21.83 -22.25
C THR A 651 6.32 -22.49 -23.55
N ILE A 652 5.59 -22.23 -24.63
CA ILE A 652 6.01 -22.56 -25.98
C ILE A 652 6.82 -21.40 -26.58
N GLU A 653 7.74 -21.72 -27.50
CA GLU A 653 8.36 -20.74 -28.37
C GLU A 653 7.31 -20.13 -29.33
N ALA A 654 7.21 -18.80 -29.31
CA ALA A 654 6.14 -18.06 -30.00
C ALA A 654 6.16 -18.26 -31.53
N GLY A 655 5.30 -19.14 -32.03
CA GLY A 655 5.17 -19.45 -33.46
C GLY A 655 6.03 -20.61 -33.98
N THR A 656 6.73 -21.36 -33.11
CA THR A 656 7.45 -22.60 -33.51
C THR A 656 6.77 -23.88 -33.01
N GLY A 657 5.86 -23.78 -32.03
CA GLY A 657 5.19 -24.92 -31.40
C GLY A 657 6.09 -25.80 -30.53
N ARG A 658 7.32 -25.36 -30.24
CA ARG A 658 8.29 -26.11 -29.44
C ARG A 658 8.18 -25.72 -27.96
N PRO A 659 8.28 -26.68 -27.02
CA PRO A 659 8.44 -26.37 -25.60
C PRO A 659 9.73 -25.60 -25.35
N LYS A 660 9.63 -24.45 -24.69
CA LYS A 660 10.77 -23.66 -24.22
C LYS A 660 11.39 -24.40 -23.03
N SER A 661 12.69 -24.70 -23.09
CA SER A 661 13.33 -25.63 -22.15
C SER A 661 13.19 -25.18 -20.68
N PRO A 662 12.86 -26.09 -19.73
CA PRO A 662 12.91 -25.80 -18.31
C PRO A 662 14.31 -25.31 -17.91
N GLY A 663 14.39 -24.11 -17.32
CA GLY A 663 15.67 -23.43 -17.02
C GLY A 663 16.01 -22.24 -17.94
N ALA A 664 15.13 -21.86 -18.87
CA ALA A 664 15.25 -20.59 -19.61
C ALA A 664 14.82 -19.35 -18.79
N ALA A 665 14.05 -19.53 -17.72
CA ALA A 665 13.85 -18.51 -16.69
C ALA A 665 15.08 -18.46 -15.77
N LEU A 666 15.49 -17.24 -15.36
CA LEU A 666 16.63 -16.98 -14.49
C LEU A 666 18.02 -17.46 -14.99
N ARG A 667 18.27 -17.36 -16.30
CA ARG A 667 19.61 -17.01 -16.78
C ARG A 667 19.66 -15.53 -17.13
N ARG A 668 20.59 -14.78 -16.52
CA ARG A 668 20.90 -13.40 -16.91
C ARG A 668 21.25 -13.38 -18.39
N LEU A 669 20.52 -12.58 -19.19
CA LEU A 669 21.00 -12.19 -20.51
C LEU A 669 22.32 -11.43 -20.31
N PRO A 670 23.43 -11.79 -20.99
CA PRO A 670 24.56 -10.88 -21.10
C PRO A 670 24.08 -9.61 -21.83
N ALA A 671 24.60 -8.46 -21.44
CA ALA A 671 24.26 -7.21 -22.11
C ALA A 671 24.62 -7.31 -23.60
N ALA A 672 23.69 -6.93 -24.48
CA ALA A 672 23.95 -6.90 -25.91
C ALA A 672 24.98 -5.81 -26.21
N THR A 673 26.19 -6.22 -26.60
CA THR A 673 27.26 -5.31 -27.03
C THR A 673 26.90 -4.70 -28.39
N PRO A 674 26.85 -3.38 -28.54
CA PRO A 674 26.56 -2.74 -29.81
C PRO A 674 27.83 -2.69 -30.68
N GLU A 675 28.11 -3.77 -31.42
CA GLU A 675 29.09 -3.74 -32.51
C GLU A 675 28.40 -3.54 -33.87
N SER A 676 28.99 -2.66 -34.67
CA SER A 676 28.34 -1.91 -35.73
C SER A 676 28.34 -2.60 -37.10
N GLU A 677 27.24 -2.44 -37.85
CA GLU A 677 27.32 -2.43 -39.31
C GLU A 677 27.63 -1.01 -39.79
N ALA A 678 28.82 -0.80 -40.36
CA ALA A 678 29.19 0.45 -41.04
C ALA A 678 30.22 0.23 -42.18
N THR A 679 29.70 -0.02 -43.39
CA THR A 679 30.27 0.37 -44.70
C THR A 679 31.74 0.07 -45.08
N ARG A 680 31.91 -0.96 -45.93
CA ARG A 680 32.66 -0.98 -47.23
C ARG A 680 34.03 -0.25 -47.39
N ASP A 681 35.05 -1.00 -47.84
CA ASP A 681 35.66 -0.91 -49.20
C ASP A 681 36.47 -2.21 -49.53
N PRO A 682 36.69 -2.64 -50.80
CA PRO A 682 37.32 -3.93 -51.12
C PRO A 682 38.72 -3.86 -51.79
N LYS A 683 39.69 -4.68 -51.32
CA LYS A 683 40.92 -5.13 -52.03
C LYS A 683 41.65 -6.25 -51.27
N GLY A 684 42.29 -7.19 -51.99
CA GLY A 684 43.25 -8.19 -51.45
C GLY A 684 42.61 -9.41 -50.76
N VAL A 685 42.58 -10.67 -51.22
CA VAL A 685 43.37 -11.52 -52.17
C VAL A 685 44.51 -12.35 -51.52
N ILE A 686 44.33 -13.69 -51.56
CA ILE A 686 45.34 -14.80 -51.56
C ILE A 686 45.88 -15.42 -50.23
N GLU A 687 45.60 -16.74 -50.07
CA GLU A 687 46.44 -17.82 -49.46
C GLU A 687 46.82 -17.83 -47.95
N ARG A 688 47.34 -18.90 -47.30
CA ARG A 688 47.68 -20.33 -47.60
C ARG A 688 47.51 -21.15 -46.28
N VAL A 689 46.86 -22.32 -46.20
CA VAL A 689 47.37 -23.71 -46.37
C VAL A 689 48.41 -24.23 -45.32
N PHE A 690 48.00 -25.22 -44.51
CA PHE A 690 48.76 -26.27 -43.77
C PHE A 690 49.85 -25.94 -42.72
N ARG A 691 49.63 -26.44 -41.47
CA ARG A 691 50.43 -27.49 -40.75
C ARG A 691 49.71 -27.83 -39.43
N LEU A 692 49.26 -29.06 -39.16
CA LEU A 692 49.97 -30.32 -38.83
C LEU A 692 50.64 -30.38 -37.44
N ALA A 693 49.92 -31.06 -36.53
CA ALA A 693 50.34 -32.02 -35.49
C ALA A 693 51.65 -31.82 -34.68
N GLY A 694 51.54 -31.92 -33.35
CA GLY A 694 52.68 -32.08 -32.44
C GLY A 694 52.31 -32.19 -30.96
N ALA A 695 52.37 -33.40 -30.40
CA ALA A 695 52.32 -33.71 -28.95
C ALA A 695 53.18 -34.97 -28.71
N PRO A 696 53.53 -35.38 -27.47
CA PRO A 696 53.38 -34.74 -26.14
C PRO A 696 54.76 -34.61 -25.42
N SER A 697 54.82 -34.38 -24.09
CA SER A 697 55.64 -35.20 -23.13
C SER A 697 55.85 -34.59 -21.71
N ARG A 698 55.53 -35.39 -20.68
CA ARG A 698 56.18 -35.63 -19.35
C ARG A 698 56.85 -34.51 -18.50
N ALA A 699 56.25 -34.33 -17.30
CA ALA A 699 56.79 -34.66 -15.96
C ALA A 699 58.01 -33.93 -15.30
N ALA A 700 57.71 -33.34 -14.14
CA ALA A 700 58.38 -33.45 -12.81
C ALA A 700 59.89 -33.14 -12.62
N GLY A 701 60.17 -32.15 -11.74
CA GLY A 701 61.47 -31.90 -11.09
C GLY A 701 61.32 -30.94 -9.88
N PRO A 702 61.99 -31.10 -8.71
CA PRO A 702 61.64 -30.39 -7.46
C PRO A 702 62.78 -29.65 -6.72
N GLY A 703 62.44 -28.88 -5.66
CA GLY A 703 63.27 -28.81 -4.43
C GLY A 703 63.61 -27.43 -3.84
N SER A 704 63.84 -27.41 -2.51
CA SER A 704 64.21 -26.29 -1.57
C SER A 704 63.00 -25.63 -0.85
N ALA A 705 62.68 -25.84 0.44
CA ALA A 705 63.44 -25.94 1.71
C ALA A 705 63.82 -24.55 2.32
N ALA A 706 63.81 -24.30 3.64
CA ALA A 706 63.80 -25.24 4.79
C ALA A 706 63.26 -24.64 6.14
N VAL A 707 63.04 -25.53 7.15
CA VAL A 707 63.34 -25.41 8.63
C VAL A 707 62.75 -24.23 9.44
N PHE A 708 62.23 -24.33 10.68
CA PHE A 708 61.72 -25.37 11.65
C PHE A 708 60.90 -24.61 12.74
N GLY A 709 60.27 -25.19 13.78
CA GLY A 709 60.11 -26.58 14.30
C GLY A 709 59.00 -26.62 15.38
N ARG A 710 58.30 -27.75 15.58
CA ARG A 710 58.43 -28.76 16.69
C ARG A 710 58.04 -28.26 18.10
N ALA A 711 57.32 -29.01 18.95
CA ALA A 711 56.89 -30.44 18.94
C ALA A 711 55.48 -30.62 19.63
N ALA A 712 54.66 -31.61 19.25
CA ALA A 712 54.41 -32.91 19.92
C ALA A 712 53.66 -32.85 21.30
N SER A 713 52.61 -33.62 21.64
CA SER A 713 51.65 -34.52 20.93
C SER A 713 50.41 -34.78 21.87
N ASP A 714 49.50 -35.80 21.82
CA ASP A 714 49.28 -37.00 20.96
C ASP A 714 47.84 -37.61 21.00
N VAL A 715 47.57 -38.49 20.02
CA VAL A 715 46.79 -39.76 19.92
C VAL A 715 46.04 -40.36 21.16
N PRO A 716 44.88 -41.09 21.02
CA PRO A 716 43.83 -41.08 19.96
C PRO A 716 42.36 -41.48 20.40
N LEU A 717 41.47 -41.73 19.41
CA LEU A 717 40.24 -42.57 19.44
C LEU A 717 39.06 -42.22 20.39
N GLY A 718 37.78 -42.36 20.00
CA GLY A 718 37.22 -42.65 18.66
C GLY A 718 35.75 -43.12 18.67
N ARG A 719 35.05 -42.85 17.55
CA ARG A 719 33.61 -43.07 17.24
C ARG A 719 32.62 -42.11 17.89
#